data_AF-A0A0M2PL69-F1
#
_entry.id   AF-A0A0M2PL69-F1
#
_cell.length_a   1.000
_cell.length_b   1.000
_cell.length_c   1.000
_cell.angle_alpha   90.00
_cell.angle_beta   90.00
_cell.angle_gamma   90.00
#
_symmetry.space_group_name_H-M   'P 1'
#
loop_
_entity.id
_entity.type
_entity.pdbx_description
1 polymer ?
#
loop_
_entity_poly.entity_id
_entity_poly.type
_entity_poly.pdbx_seq_one_letter_code
_entity_poly.pdbx_strand_id
1 'polypeptide(L)'
;MRKWLVGLLAFMLAVPLSVQAEDEASSVAQARSTSSDKTEPVTFVGPAGKTIVSNETTTPVGPGIELSSFERFDARGWLNGEMMTIELQNENVSLDLLHPGSIASAVPLSEMAKDAGAIAGVNGDFFDINNTKAPLGGAIQKGQLLKGPEVSHTLTAGVDKSGIGRIASLLLEGTVTLPNGNQALAALNQYGLPKDGIGLYTSVWGTKQRTASATYEVVVQDGKVLSVSNQPGSGTISENSFVLVGREKGAEALKGLSVGDSVSVDYAPKMDGNSILNFAVGGNIKLMENGEIPANLDDTTAAPRTAVGFSEDGKKMLLVVVDGRQINSRGMTYKELAELMKEYGAYNVLNLDGGGSTTMVARQLGSKMAEVVNQPSDGSERSVPNGIGIFAKRGSSNLKGFKVEAASNLENSARVFPGLSRTFNGAGYNENYALVATGNITWQALPADVGSFKTNNIFVAKKSGSAVVEAQTKSMKGTMDITVLGELAKIKTDPARLSLEMGQKQNFSIIGYDKDGYTAPIEPRDVQLDYDETVVDITENNYGSFTANPKAEGESALITVTVQGHKTYLPITIGLSTKLADDFDDPDDWSYTTYPSPVKASLESVAGRTGQGLQLTYDFSTTTATRAAYIQADPMLELSGDVQKIGLWVYGDGKGAWLHAVIRDAANTSYTLSLASQINWTGWKYVEASVPAGIRYPAKLWRIYPVETDRNKQYTGKIIIDDLTVKVPPTLEVPEKSESPDPLIIQNGEINKNHWTFAVLADSQFAAASPNSQQVQMARESLSQIVKANPDFLVINGDLVDTAWKEDFELAKKILAEEVGDKLPIYYIPGNHEIMGSGSLDNFINVFEENRFTFDHKGTRFIMLDTSTGSLRTSDFDQLIELKKSLDEAAKDPNINNVVVVGHHPTRDPLPTKNSQLSDQKEADLLEQWLTAFRKTSDGKGAVYLSGHAHTVNVERVEGVPYMVVGPAGKTPYGPADDGGFYSWTMFGVDPTAGKETSFGPENATARSAAANHSWIEAEVRPLLEDITIEAPETVNTGETVYITSSGHQAGNLTIPLRYPATVKWSGNENVFVGSDQKQLEQAEASGKFVALFDPITGELKAIGQGSITLKVEANGTAAEKTITIQ
;
A
#
# COMPACT_ATOMS: atom_id res chain seq x y z
N MET A 1 -7.72 48.95 -45.14
CA MET A 1 -8.70 49.77 -45.92
C MET A 1 -10.01 49.87 -45.11
N ARG A 2 -10.84 50.90 -45.37
CA ARG A 2 -12.28 51.09 -45.01
C ARG A 2 -12.86 50.20 -43.86
N LYS A 3 -13.23 50.66 -42.66
CA LYS A 3 -14.00 51.86 -42.18
C LYS A 3 -15.53 51.73 -42.45
N TRP A 4 -16.37 52.19 -41.49
CA TRP A 4 -17.86 52.40 -41.47
C TRP A 4 -18.64 51.32 -40.64
N LEU A 5 -19.64 51.59 -39.77
CA LEU A 5 -20.33 52.80 -39.21
C LEU A 5 -20.94 52.45 -37.80
N VAL A 6 -20.85 53.26 -36.73
CA VAL A 6 -21.74 54.36 -36.18
C VAL A 6 -23.19 54.02 -35.80
N GLY A 7 -23.58 54.45 -34.58
CA GLY A 7 -24.96 54.66 -34.08
C GLY A 7 -25.02 54.44 -32.55
N LEU A 8 -24.93 55.39 -31.59
CA LEU A 8 -25.15 56.85 -31.43
C LEU A 8 -26.43 57.15 -30.59
N LEU A 9 -26.32 58.14 -29.68
CA LEU A 9 -27.24 58.63 -28.60
C LEU A 9 -27.14 57.85 -27.26
N ALA A 10 -26.79 58.42 -26.09
CA ALA A 10 -27.07 59.72 -25.41
C ALA A 10 -28.51 59.83 -24.88
N PHE A 11 -28.83 60.38 -23.69
CA PHE A 11 -28.13 61.21 -22.68
C PHE A 11 -28.14 60.52 -21.28
N MET A 12 -27.88 61.07 -20.07
CA MET A 12 -27.80 62.47 -19.56
C MET A 12 -26.81 62.62 -18.36
N LEU A 13 -27.04 63.59 -17.45
CA LEU A 13 -26.24 63.89 -16.25
C LEU A 13 -27.09 63.85 -14.95
N ALA A 14 -26.48 63.56 -13.80
CA ALA A 14 -26.32 64.52 -12.67
C ALA A 14 -25.59 63.88 -11.45
N VAL A 15 -24.88 64.71 -10.67
CA VAL A 15 -24.12 64.33 -9.45
C VAL A 15 -24.67 65.16 -8.27
N PRO A 16 -24.80 64.61 -7.06
CA PRO A 16 -23.91 65.06 -5.97
C PRO A 16 -23.38 63.91 -5.05
N LEU A 17 -22.33 64.24 -4.30
CA LEU A 17 -21.56 63.35 -3.42
C LEU A 17 -22.33 62.86 -2.18
N SER A 18 -22.01 61.64 -1.74
CA SER A 18 -21.86 61.30 -0.32
C SER A 18 -20.78 60.23 -0.15
N VAL A 19 -19.85 60.44 0.78
CA VAL A 19 -18.80 59.47 1.12
C VAL A 19 -19.35 58.45 2.12
N GLN A 20 -19.25 57.17 1.78
CA GLN A 20 -19.19 56.07 2.73
C GLN A 20 -18.22 55.03 2.17
N ALA A 21 -17.30 54.57 3.02
CA ALA A 21 -16.46 53.41 2.72
C ALA A 21 -17.14 52.19 3.35
N GLU A 22 -17.31 51.14 2.55
CA GLU A 22 -17.63 49.79 3.01
C GLU A 22 -16.63 48.85 2.32
N ASP A 23 -16.08 47.90 3.09
CA ASP A 23 -15.15 46.90 2.59
C ASP A 23 -15.88 45.91 1.66
N GLU A 24 -15.45 45.81 0.40
CA GLU A 24 -15.89 44.70 -0.46
C GLU A 24 -15.09 43.43 -0.13
N ALA A 25 -15.77 42.48 0.51
CA ALA A 25 -15.28 41.13 0.66
C ALA A 25 -15.08 40.45 -0.71
N SER A 26 -14.11 39.53 -0.76
CA SER A 26 -13.62 38.84 -1.97
C SER A 26 -14.72 38.35 -2.93
N SER A 27 -14.67 38.83 -4.18
CA SER A 27 -15.63 38.54 -5.24
C SER A 27 -15.49 37.15 -5.90
N VAL A 28 -14.95 36.15 -5.18
CA VAL A 28 -14.74 34.78 -5.71
C VAL A 28 -15.96 33.87 -5.46
N ALA A 29 -16.83 34.22 -4.51
CA ALA A 29 -18.01 33.42 -4.13
C ALA A 29 -19.15 33.36 -5.18
N GLN A 30 -19.07 34.10 -6.29
CA GLN A 30 -20.15 34.17 -7.31
C GLN A 30 -19.84 33.46 -8.65
N ALA A 31 -18.80 32.61 -8.69
CA ALA A 31 -18.43 31.84 -9.89
C ALA A 31 -18.71 30.32 -9.79
N ARG A 32 -19.79 29.91 -9.11
CA ARG A 32 -20.27 28.50 -9.10
C ARG A 32 -21.72 28.35 -9.57
N SER A 33 -22.01 28.78 -10.80
CA SER A 33 -22.93 28.04 -11.67
C SER A 33 -22.63 28.29 -13.16
N THR A 34 -22.77 27.23 -13.97
CA THR A 34 -22.76 27.23 -15.45
C THR A 34 -21.57 27.86 -16.18
N SER A 35 -20.59 27.02 -16.54
CA SER A 35 -20.01 27.05 -17.90
C SER A 35 -19.57 25.65 -18.31
N SER A 36 -20.23 25.11 -19.34
CA SER A 36 -19.67 24.04 -20.17
C SER A 36 -18.43 24.54 -20.93
N ASP A 37 -17.77 23.63 -21.65
CA ASP A 37 -16.62 23.85 -22.53
C ASP A 37 -15.29 24.24 -21.87
N LYS A 38 -14.70 23.27 -21.15
CA LYS A 38 -13.25 23.01 -21.22
C LYS A 38 -13.03 21.51 -21.38
N THR A 39 -12.05 21.14 -22.21
CA THR A 39 -11.63 19.75 -22.45
C THR A 39 -11.37 19.04 -21.13
N GLU A 40 -12.25 18.10 -20.77
CA GLU A 40 -12.13 17.34 -19.53
C GLU A 40 -10.87 16.47 -19.55
N PRO A 41 -10.20 16.26 -18.40
CA PRO A 41 -9.23 15.18 -18.29
C PRO A 41 -9.97 13.87 -18.62
N VAL A 42 -9.39 13.07 -19.52
CA VAL A 42 -10.01 11.83 -19.99
C VAL A 42 -10.17 10.87 -18.82
N THR A 43 -11.40 10.47 -18.51
CA THR A 43 -11.71 9.53 -17.44
C THR A 43 -12.38 8.27 -17.97
N PHE A 44 -12.04 7.11 -17.40
CA PHE A 44 -12.59 5.81 -17.79
C PHE A 44 -12.81 4.87 -16.59
N VAL A 45 -13.84 4.04 -16.68
CA VAL A 45 -14.20 2.89 -15.78
C VAL A 45 -14.23 3.19 -14.28
N GLY A 46 -15.41 3.55 -13.79
CA GLY A 46 -15.74 3.75 -12.38
C GLY A 46 -17.13 4.36 -12.25
N PRO A 47 -17.76 4.44 -11.05
CA PRO A 47 -19.20 4.75 -10.90
C PRO A 47 -19.66 6.12 -11.44
N ALA A 48 -18.71 7.03 -11.67
CA ALA A 48 -18.93 8.35 -12.25
C ALA A 48 -17.97 8.67 -13.41
N GLY A 49 -17.23 7.68 -13.92
CA GLY A 49 -16.06 7.94 -14.78
C GLY A 49 -15.06 8.83 -14.04
N LYS A 50 -14.51 8.35 -12.92
CA LYS A 50 -13.51 9.05 -12.10
C LYS A 50 -12.56 8.03 -11.52
N THR A 51 -11.46 7.80 -12.23
CA THR A 51 -10.52 6.71 -11.94
C THR A 51 -9.12 7.21 -12.24
N ILE A 52 -8.24 7.01 -11.27
CA ILE A 52 -6.82 7.33 -11.34
C ILE A 52 -6.13 6.08 -11.86
N VAL A 53 -5.32 6.23 -12.92
CA VAL A 53 -4.31 5.23 -13.28
C VAL A 53 -3.05 5.61 -12.51
N SER A 54 -2.74 4.88 -11.43
CA SER A 54 -1.54 5.14 -10.60
C SER A 54 -0.28 4.61 -11.29
N ASN A 55 -0.40 3.46 -11.95
CA ASN A 55 0.67 2.84 -12.71
C ASN A 55 0.12 2.13 -13.95
N GLU A 56 0.79 2.24 -15.09
CA GLU A 56 0.52 1.43 -16.28
C GLU A 56 1.82 1.23 -17.06
N THR A 57 2.12 -0.04 -17.37
CA THR A 57 3.34 -0.40 -18.13
C THR A 57 2.99 -1.37 -19.24
N THR A 58 3.39 -1.04 -20.47
CA THR A 58 3.16 -1.89 -21.66
C THR A 58 4.47 -2.51 -22.14
N THR A 59 4.50 -3.82 -22.33
CA THR A 59 5.68 -4.58 -22.77
C THR A 59 5.37 -5.53 -23.93
N PRO A 60 6.30 -5.72 -24.89
CA PRO A 60 6.12 -6.68 -25.98
C PRO A 60 6.43 -8.11 -25.51
N VAL A 61 5.48 -9.03 -25.72
CA VAL A 61 5.62 -10.47 -25.43
C VAL A 61 6.05 -11.25 -26.69
N GLY A 62 5.60 -10.78 -27.85
CA GLY A 62 5.81 -11.40 -29.16
C GLY A 62 5.49 -10.44 -30.32
N PRO A 63 5.68 -10.84 -31.58
CA PRO A 63 5.32 -10.02 -32.74
C PRO A 63 3.84 -9.63 -32.73
N GLY A 64 3.51 -8.34 -32.59
CA GLY A 64 2.11 -7.91 -32.51
C GLY A 64 1.36 -8.47 -31.29
N ILE A 65 2.08 -8.76 -30.20
CA ILE A 65 1.52 -9.15 -28.91
C ILE A 65 2.10 -8.22 -27.84
N GLU A 66 1.23 -7.40 -27.26
CA GLU A 66 1.56 -6.43 -26.21
C GLU A 66 0.81 -6.77 -24.93
N LEU A 67 1.45 -6.60 -23.79
CA LEU A 67 0.91 -6.80 -22.45
C LEU A 67 1.01 -5.49 -21.67
N SER A 68 -0.14 -4.93 -21.30
CA SER A 68 -0.27 -3.77 -20.42
C SER A 68 -0.68 -4.24 -19.03
N SER A 69 0.20 -4.08 -18.04
CA SER A 69 -0.14 -4.25 -16.62
C SER A 69 -0.53 -2.89 -16.05
N PHE A 70 -1.69 -2.82 -15.39
CA PHE A 70 -2.26 -1.59 -14.85
C PHE A 70 -2.64 -1.69 -13.37
N GLU A 71 -2.47 -0.57 -12.67
CA GLU A 71 -3.05 -0.31 -11.36
C GLU A 71 -3.97 0.91 -11.48
N ARG A 72 -5.21 0.75 -11.01
CA ARG A 72 -6.26 1.76 -11.08
C ARG A 72 -6.90 1.95 -9.70
N PHE A 73 -7.40 3.15 -9.47
CA PHE A 73 -7.99 3.54 -8.20
C PHE A 73 -9.23 4.42 -8.41
N ASP A 74 -10.36 4.00 -7.85
CA ASP A 74 -11.62 4.75 -7.91
C ASP A 74 -12.29 4.84 -6.52
N ALA A 75 -13.44 5.49 -6.44
CA ALA A 75 -14.21 5.63 -5.20
C ALA A 75 -14.62 4.28 -4.56
N ARG A 76 -14.73 3.19 -5.33
CA ARG A 76 -15.00 1.82 -4.83
C ARG A 76 -13.72 1.12 -4.34
N GLY A 77 -12.53 1.54 -4.77
CA GLY A 77 -11.22 1.10 -4.27
C GLY A 77 -10.21 0.72 -5.37
N TRP A 78 -9.13 0.05 -4.97
CA TRP A 78 -8.04 -0.37 -5.87
C TRP A 78 -8.43 -1.51 -6.81
N LEU A 79 -7.81 -1.50 -7.99
CA LEU A 79 -8.00 -2.44 -9.09
C LEU A 79 -6.66 -2.73 -9.77
N ASN A 80 -6.24 -3.99 -9.76
CA ASN A 80 -5.06 -4.47 -10.49
C ASN A 80 -5.50 -5.39 -11.64
N GLY A 81 -4.79 -5.35 -12.77
CA GLY A 81 -5.01 -6.30 -13.85
C GLY A 81 -4.08 -6.16 -15.04
N GLU A 82 -4.27 -7.05 -16.00
CA GLU A 82 -3.41 -7.24 -17.14
C GLU A 82 -4.25 -7.34 -18.41
N MET A 83 -3.94 -6.49 -19.39
CA MET A 83 -4.56 -6.47 -20.71
C MET A 83 -3.54 -6.92 -21.77
N MET A 84 -3.84 -7.99 -22.48
CA MET A 84 -3.04 -8.47 -23.60
C MET A 84 -3.76 -8.19 -24.93
N THR A 85 -3.09 -7.47 -25.83
CA THR A 85 -3.58 -7.19 -27.19
C THR A 85 -2.81 -8.03 -28.21
N ILE A 86 -3.53 -8.70 -29.11
CA ILE A 86 -2.98 -9.62 -30.10
C ILE A 86 -3.46 -9.28 -31.51
N GLU A 87 -2.53 -9.00 -32.42
CA GLU A 87 -2.77 -8.81 -33.85
C GLU A 87 -2.93 -10.16 -34.57
N LEU A 88 -4.18 -10.61 -34.79
CA LEU A 88 -4.50 -11.94 -35.31
C LEU A 88 -4.10 -12.16 -36.78
N GLN A 89 -3.83 -11.08 -37.51
CA GLN A 89 -3.33 -11.12 -38.88
C GLN A 89 -1.79 -11.20 -38.97
N ASN A 90 -1.08 -11.17 -37.84
CA ASN A 90 0.36 -11.34 -37.84
C ASN A 90 0.71 -12.80 -38.14
N GLU A 91 1.35 -13.05 -39.29
CA GLU A 91 1.70 -14.41 -39.71
C GLU A 91 2.65 -15.14 -38.75
N ASN A 92 3.30 -14.44 -37.81
CA ASN A 92 4.16 -15.03 -36.79
C ASN A 92 3.40 -15.41 -35.51
N VAL A 93 2.11 -15.12 -35.41
CA VAL A 93 1.26 -15.46 -34.27
C VAL A 93 0.25 -16.53 -34.67
N SER A 94 0.00 -17.46 -33.77
CA SER A 94 -1.10 -18.41 -33.85
C SER A 94 -1.69 -18.65 -32.47
N LEU A 95 -2.98 -18.95 -32.41
CA LEU A 95 -3.68 -19.25 -31.17
C LEU A 95 -4.34 -20.62 -31.26
N ASP A 96 -4.37 -21.34 -30.15
CA ASP A 96 -5.01 -22.66 -30.05
C ASP A 96 -5.47 -22.92 -28.60
N LEU A 97 -6.29 -23.95 -28.42
CA LEU A 97 -6.77 -24.36 -27.10
C LEU A 97 -5.64 -24.97 -26.26
N LEU A 98 -5.41 -24.45 -25.04
CA LEU A 98 -4.66 -25.14 -23.99
C LEU A 98 -5.58 -26.08 -23.23
N HIS A 99 -5.14 -27.32 -22.98
CA HIS A 99 -5.83 -28.28 -22.10
C HIS A 99 -4.83 -29.35 -21.60
N PRO A 100 -5.10 -30.08 -20.50
CA PRO A 100 -4.18 -31.06 -19.92
C PRO A 100 -4.07 -32.39 -20.69
N GLY A 101 -4.50 -32.44 -21.97
CA GLY A 101 -4.59 -33.66 -22.78
C GLY A 101 -5.86 -34.49 -22.55
N SER A 102 -6.56 -34.28 -21.43
CA SER A 102 -7.88 -34.87 -21.14
C SER A 102 -8.89 -33.78 -20.79
N ILE A 103 -10.15 -33.99 -21.20
CA ILE A 103 -11.25 -33.06 -20.99
C ILE A 103 -11.72 -33.07 -19.52
N ALA A 104 -11.76 -34.22 -18.86
CA ALA A 104 -12.15 -34.34 -17.45
C ALA A 104 -10.93 -34.32 -16.50
N SER A 105 -10.05 -33.34 -16.68
CA SER A 105 -8.94 -33.03 -15.78
C SER A 105 -8.67 -31.52 -15.76
N ALA A 106 -7.88 -31.07 -14.79
CA ALA A 106 -7.46 -29.69 -14.64
C ALA A 106 -6.05 -29.64 -14.06
N VAL A 107 -5.21 -28.74 -14.57
CA VAL A 107 -3.85 -28.43 -14.07
C VAL A 107 -3.64 -26.91 -14.13
N PRO A 108 -2.61 -26.33 -13.49
CA PRO A 108 -2.32 -24.90 -13.60
C PRO A 108 -2.15 -24.46 -15.08
N LEU A 109 -2.57 -23.23 -15.39
CA LEU A 109 -2.42 -22.64 -16.73
C LEU A 109 -0.94 -22.51 -17.12
N SER A 110 -0.08 -22.16 -16.18
CA SER A 110 1.38 -22.08 -16.36
C SER A 110 1.98 -23.43 -16.81
N GLU A 111 1.51 -24.54 -16.26
CA GLU A 111 1.89 -25.90 -16.70
C GLU A 111 1.38 -26.19 -18.12
N MET A 112 0.10 -25.90 -18.42
CA MET A 112 -0.44 -26.10 -19.77
C MET A 112 0.29 -25.26 -20.83
N ALA A 113 0.60 -24.00 -20.53
CA ALA A 113 1.32 -23.11 -21.42
C ALA A 113 2.76 -23.60 -21.67
N LYS A 114 3.44 -24.04 -20.61
CA LYS A 114 4.79 -24.64 -20.67
C LYS A 114 4.81 -25.90 -21.53
N ASP A 115 3.89 -26.83 -21.30
CA ASP A 115 3.85 -28.12 -21.99
C ASP A 115 3.46 -27.98 -23.48
N ALA A 116 2.57 -27.02 -23.79
CA ALA A 116 2.22 -26.68 -25.18
C ALA A 116 3.31 -25.86 -25.90
N GLY A 117 4.23 -25.21 -25.16
CA GLY A 117 5.19 -24.25 -25.70
C GLY A 117 4.57 -22.90 -26.08
N ALA A 118 3.49 -22.50 -25.40
CA ALA A 118 2.88 -21.19 -25.54
C ALA A 118 3.78 -20.10 -24.93
N ILE A 119 3.78 -18.92 -25.55
CA ILE A 119 4.51 -17.74 -25.05
C ILE A 119 3.64 -16.85 -24.16
N ALA A 120 2.32 -17.07 -24.18
CA ALA A 120 1.36 -16.44 -23.29
C ALA A 120 0.04 -17.25 -23.26
N GLY A 121 -0.83 -16.95 -22.30
CA GLY A 121 -2.18 -17.50 -22.25
C GLY A 121 -3.03 -16.92 -21.12
N VAL A 122 -4.33 -17.16 -21.18
CA VAL A 122 -5.29 -16.92 -20.07
C VAL A 122 -6.13 -18.16 -19.80
N ASN A 123 -6.68 -18.27 -18.60
CA ASN A 123 -7.64 -19.32 -18.27
C ASN A 123 -8.91 -19.21 -19.15
N GLY A 124 -9.59 -20.33 -19.34
CA GLY A 124 -10.71 -20.43 -20.27
C GLY A 124 -12.06 -20.57 -19.58
N ASP A 125 -12.69 -21.70 -19.86
CA ASP A 125 -14.10 -21.98 -19.67
C ASP A 125 -14.49 -22.25 -18.21
N PHE A 126 -15.77 -22.05 -17.91
CA PHE A 126 -16.39 -22.53 -16.67
C PHE A 126 -16.33 -24.05 -16.64
N PHE A 127 -16.34 -24.65 -15.44
CA PHE A 127 -16.17 -26.10 -15.32
C PHE A 127 -16.85 -26.73 -14.09
N ASP A 128 -17.05 -28.05 -14.15
CA ASP A 128 -17.54 -28.87 -13.03
C ASP A 128 -16.45 -29.02 -11.95
N ILE A 129 -16.19 -27.93 -11.25
CA ILE A 129 -15.10 -27.76 -10.29
C ILE A 129 -15.14 -28.76 -9.12
N ASN A 130 -16.30 -29.30 -8.78
CA ASN A 130 -16.48 -30.17 -7.61
C ASN A 130 -16.42 -31.67 -7.91
N ASN A 131 -16.39 -32.09 -9.19
CA ASN A 131 -16.47 -33.52 -9.54
C ASN A 131 -15.57 -33.92 -10.72
N THR A 132 -16.03 -33.78 -11.96
CA THR A 132 -15.30 -34.22 -13.15
C THR A 132 -14.13 -33.32 -13.52
N LYS A 133 -14.17 -32.04 -13.10
CA LYS A 133 -13.32 -30.95 -13.61
C LYS A 133 -13.53 -30.62 -15.09
N ALA A 134 -14.49 -31.26 -15.78
CA ALA A 134 -14.72 -31.02 -17.20
C ALA A 134 -15.27 -29.61 -17.45
N PRO A 135 -14.89 -28.93 -18.56
CA PRO A 135 -15.49 -27.66 -18.96
C PRO A 135 -17.02 -27.73 -19.14
N LEU A 136 -17.70 -26.59 -19.16
CA LEU A 136 -19.13 -26.50 -19.43
C LEU A 136 -19.43 -26.17 -20.89
N GLY A 137 -18.68 -25.24 -21.48
CA GLY A 137 -18.79 -24.89 -22.88
C GLY A 137 -18.17 -25.91 -23.84
N GLY A 138 -18.14 -25.54 -25.12
CA GLY A 138 -17.57 -26.38 -26.18
C GLY A 138 -16.10 -26.07 -26.39
N ALA A 139 -15.35 -27.08 -26.83
CA ALA A 139 -13.91 -26.98 -27.04
C ALA A 139 -13.56 -27.42 -28.47
N ILE A 140 -12.92 -26.52 -29.23
CA ILE A 140 -12.37 -26.81 -30.56
C ILE A 140 -10.85 -26.60 -30.51
N GLN A 141 -10.10 -27.57 -31.02
CA GLN A 141 -8.64 -27.49 -31.18
C GLN A 141 -8.28 -27.90 -32.61
N LYS A 142 -7.47 -27.11 -33.33
CA LYS A 142 -7.07 -27.37 -34.74
C LYS A 142 -8.24 -27.66 -35.70
N GLY A 143 -9.42 -27.08 -35.44
CA GLY A 143 -10.66 -27.26 -36.19
C GLY A 143 -11.43 -28.55 -35.87
N GLN A 144 -10.99 -29.35 -34.89
CA GLN A 144 -11.67 -30.54 -34.42
C GLN A 144 -12.47 -30.24 -33.15
N LEU A 145 -13.73 -30.66 -33.10
CA LEU A 145 -14.58 -30.55 -31.92
C LEU A 145 -14.19 -31.63 -30.91
N LEU A 146 -13.49 -31.26 -29.84
CA LEU A 146 -13.10 -32.17 -28.76
C LEU A 146 -14.24 -32.40 -27.77
N LYS A 147 -15.11 -31.38 -27.60
CA LYS A 147 -16.21 -31.39 -26.65
C LYS A 147 -17.35 -30.50 -27.12
N GLY A 148 -18.58 -31.00 -27.03
CA GLY A 148 -19.78 -30.20 -27.23
C GLY A 148 -20.13 -29.38 -25.98
N PRO A 149 -20.78 -28.21 -26.13
CA PRO A 149 -21.23 -27.40 -25.00
C PRO A 149 -22.44 -28.01 -24.27
N GLU A 150 -22.45 -27.86 -22.95
CA GLU A 150 -23.64 -28.03 -22.12
C GLU A 150 -24.71 -27.00 -22.54
N VAL A 151 -26.00 -27.34 -22.39
CA VAL A 151 -27.12 -26.50 -22.87
C VAL A 151 -27.12 -25.07 -22.29
N SER A 152 -26.52 -24.88 -21.10
CA SER A 152 -26.39 -23.58 -20.43
C SER A 152 -25.17 -22.74 -20.87
N HIS A 153 -24.22 -23.31 -21.62
CA HIS A 153 -22.92 -22.70 -21.95
C HIS A 153 -22.59 -22.85 -23.44
N THR A 154 -23.51 -22.47 -24.33
CA THR A 154 -23.32 -22.57 -25.78
C THR A 154 -22.45 -21.46 -26.36
N LEU A 155 -22.18 -20.38 -25.63
CA LEU A 155 -21.34 -19.28 -26.11
C LEU A 155 -19.87 -19.67 -26.09
N THR A 156 -19.17 -19.35 -27.18
CA THR A 156 -17.75 -19.60 -27.35
C THR A 156 -17.05 -18.38 -27.96
N ALA A 157 -15.77 -18.23 -27.67
CA ALA A 157 -14.89 -17.29 -28.32
C ALA A 157 -13.73 -18.04 -28.99
N GLY A 158 -13.27 -17.55 -30.14
CA GLY A 158 -12.16 -18.18 -30.85
C GLY A 158 -11.82 -17.47 -32.15
N VAL A 159 -10.86 -18.04 -32.89
CA VAL A 159 -10.35 -17.50 -34.15
C VAL A 159 -10.47 -18.55 -35.26
N ASP A 160 -10.87 -18.14 -36.45
CA ASP A 160 -10.95 -19.02 -37.62
C ASP A 160 -9.63 -19.13 -38.41
N LYS A 161 -9.64 -19.95 -39.46
CA LYS A 161 -8.46 -20.20 -40.31
C LYS A 161 -8.01 -18.98 -41.13
N SER A 162 -8.78 -17.90 -41.15
CA SER A 162 -8.43 -16.63 -41.78
C SER A 162 -7.85 -15.61 -40.79
N GLY A 163 -7.65 -15.99 -39.52
CA GLY A 163 -7.19 -15.08 -38.47
C GLY A 163 -8.25 -14.07 -38.05
N ILE A 164 -9.54 -14.40 -38.22
CA ILE A 164 -10.66 -13.56 -37.77
C ILE A 164 -11.24 -14.13 -36.49
N GLY A 165 -11.19 -13.34 -35.42
CA GLY A 165 -11.75 -13.63 -34.12
C GLY A 165 -13.23 -13.25 -34.02
N ARG A 166 -14.01 -14.06 -33.30
CA ARG A 166 -15.43 -13.79 -33.02
C ARG A 166 -15.95 -14.53 -31.79
N ILE A 167 -17.07 -14.05 -31.28
CA ILE A 167 -17.95 -14.78 -30.36
C ILE A 167 -19.03 -15.46 -31.19
N ALA A 168 -19.34 -16.73 -30.89
CA ALA A 168 -20.32 -17.54 -31.62
C ALA A 168 -21.04 -18.50 -30.67
N SER A 169 -22.30 -18.80 -30.93
CA SER A 169 -23.01 -19.92 -30.31
C SER A 169 -22.61 -21.23 -30.99
N LEU A 170 -21.96 -22.11 -30.24
CA LEU A 170 -21.61 -23.46 -30.66
C LEU A 170 -22.69 -24.45 -30.21
N LEU A 171 -23.02 -25.38 -31.10
CA LEU A 171 -23.94 -26.50 -30.90
C LEU A 171 -23.31 -27.78 -31.44
N LEU A 172 -23.74 -28.92 -30.91
CA LEU A 172 -23.40 -30.24 -31.45
C LEU A 172 -24.43 -30.63 -32.52
N GLU A 173 -23.96 -30.99 -33.71
CA GLU A 173 -24.75 -31.69 -34.71
C GLU A 173 -24.15 -33.09 -34.88
N GLY A 174 -24.92 -34.14 -34.62
CA GLY A 174 -24.41 -35.51 -34.73
C GLY A 174 -25.49 -36.59 -34.74
N THR A 175 -25.12 -37.74 -35.27
CA THR A 175 -25.97 -38.92 -35.45
C THR A 175 -25.24 -40.17 -35.00
N VAL A 176 -25.92 -41.00 -34.20
CA VAL A 176 -25.50 -42.35 -33.86
C VAL A 176 -26.27 -43.32 -34.77
N THR A 177 -25.56 -44.11 -35.58
CA THR A 177 -26.16 -45.13 -36.45
C THR A 177 -26.16 -46.46 -35.72
N LEU A 178 -27.35 -46.96 -35.39
CA LEU A 178 -27.57 -48.26 -34.73
C LEU A 178 -28.20 -49.26 -35.72
N PRO A 179 -28.12 -50.59 -35.46
CA PRO A 179 -28.74 -51.61 -36.32
C PRO A 179 -30.26 -51.45 -36.51
N ASN A 180 -30.94 -50.77 -35.57
CA ASN A 180 -32.37 -50.50 -35.60
C ASN A 180 -32.74 -49.10 -36.13
N GLY A 181 -31.76 -48.30 -36.57
CA GLY A 181 -31.95 -46.97 -37.16
C GLY A 181 -31.08 -45.89 -36.53
N ASN A 182 -31.19 -44.67 -37.07
CA ASN A 182 -30.40 -43.52 -36.64
C ASN A 182 -31.02 -42.84 -35.42
N GLN A 183 -30.17 -42.45 -34.46
CA GLN A 183 -30.51 -41.66 -33.28
C GLN A 183 -29.74 -40.34 -33.29
N ALA A 184 -30.30 -39.27 -32.73
CA ALA A 184 -29.58 -38.02 -32.57
C ALA A 184 -28.51 -38.14 -31.47
N LEU A 185 -27.31 -37.63 -31.73
CA LEU A 185 -26.28 -37.47 -30.70
C LEU A 185 -26.57 -36.18 -29.91
N ALA A 186 -26.81 -36.32 -28.60
CA ALA A 186 -27.20 -35.20 -27.74
C ALA A 186 -26.02 -34.55 -27.02
N ALA A 187 -24.92 -35.26 -26.82
CA ALA A 187 -23.77 -34.82 -26.04
C ALA A 187 -22.46 -35.41 -26.56
N LEU A 188 -21.35 -34.67 -26.38
CA LEU A 188 -19.98 -35.11 -26.71
C LEU A 188 -19.04 -34.65 -25.59
N ASN A 189 -18.42 -35.60 -24.89
CA ASN A 189 -17.51 -35.36 -23.76
C ASN A 189 -18.09 -34.35 -22.74
N GLN A 190 -19.31 -34.63 -22.28
CA GLN A 190 -20.08 -33.84 -21.31
C GLN A 190 -20.31 -34.66 -20.04
N TYR A 191 -20.26 -34.01 -18.88
CA TYR A 191 -20.67 -34.68 -17.62
C TYR A 191 -22.21 -34.64 -17.48
N GLY A 192 -22.84 -33.56 -17.97
CA GLY A 192 -24.28 -33.42 -18.08
C GLY A 192 -24.80 -34.14 -19.31
N LEU A 193 -25.60 -35.20 -19.12
CA LEU A 193 -26.28 -35.86 -20.23
C LEU A 193 -27.72 -35.32 -20.35
N PRO A 194 -28.09 -34.67 -21.47
CA PRO A 194 -29.45 -34.18 -21.68
C PRO A 194 -30.52 -35.26 -21.52
N LYS A 195 -31.71 -34.84 -21.08
CA LYS A 195 -32.87 -35.72 -20.93
C LYS A 195 -33.17 -36.43 -22.25
N ASP A 196 -33.53 -37.71 -22.20
CA ASP A 196 -33.81 -38.58 -23.36
C ASP A 196 -32.63 -38.79 -24.33
N GLY A 197 -31.45 -38.22 -24.07
CA GLY A 197 -30.32 -38.18 -25.01
C GLY A 197 -29.34 -39.36 -24.95
N ILE A 198 -28.54 -39.49 -26.01
CA ILE A 198 -27.34 -40.33 -26.08
C ILE A 198 -26.11 -39.41 -26.12
N GLY A 199 -25.13 -39.68 -25.25
CA GLY A 199 -23.85 -38.97 -25.19
C GLY A 199 -22.70 -39.85 -25.65
N LEU A 200 -21.75 -39.24 -26.34
CA LEU A 200 -20.51 -39.86 -26.81
C LEU A 200 -19.34 -39.43 -25.92
N TYR A 201 -18.55 -40.41 -25.48
CA TYR A 201 -17.27 -40.21 -24.82
C TYR A 201 -16.16 -40.85 -25.66
N THR A 202 -15.08 -40.10 -25.88
CA THR A 202 -13.95 -40.53 -26.71
C THR A 202 -12.66 -40.65 -25.87
N SER A 203 -11.55 -41.04 -26.50
CA SER A 203 -10.22 -41.13 -25.88
C SER A 203 -9.84 -39.92 -25.02
N VAL A 204 -10.18 -38.70 -25.48
CA VAL A 204 -9.88 -37.44 -24.77
C VAL A 204 -10.72 -37.20 -23.50
N TRP A 205 -11.69 -38.05 -23.12
CA TRP A 205 -12.45 -37.83 -21.88
C TRP A 205 -11.56 -37.87 -20.62
N GLY A 206 -10.58 -38.78 -20.57
CA GLY A 206 -9.77 -39.06 -19.38
C GLY A 206 -10.35 -40.18 -18.52
N THR A 207 -10.07 -40.17 -17.21
CA THR A 207 -10.33 -41.30 -16.30
C THR A 207 -11.60 -41.15 -15.44
N LYS A 208 -12.24 -39.98 -15.43
CA LYS A 208 -13.38 -39.68 -14.56
C LYS A 208 -14.62 -40.51 -14.91
N GLN A 209 -15.52 -40.67 -13.93
CA GLN A 209 -16.86 -41.20 -14.19
C GLN A 209 -17.59 -40.31 -15.21
N ARG A 210 -18.16 -40.93 -16.24
CA ARG A 210 -18.70 -40.24 -17.43
C ARG A 210 -19.91 -39.35 -17.12
N THR A 211 -20.87 -39.88 -16.36
CA THR A 211 -22.01 -39.12 -15.83
C THR A 211 -22.53 -39.72 -14.53
N ALA A 212 -23.25 -38.91 -13.74
CA ALA A 212 -23.82 -39.29 -12.45
C ALA A 212 -25.30 -39.76 -12.52
N SER A 213 -25.93 -39.70 -13.70
CA SER A 213 -27.31 -40.17 -13.89
C SER A 213 -27.37 -41.69 -14.03
N ALA A 214 -28.50 -42.31 -13.65
CA ALA A 214 -28.76 -43.71 -13.93
C ALA A 214 -28.98 -43.92 -15.45
N THR A 215 -27.96 -44.47 -16.12
CA THR A 215 -27.88 -44.58 -17.58
C THR A 215 -27.46 -45.97 -18.03
N TYR A 216 -27.64 -46.28 -19.32
CA TYR A 216 -27.10 -47.49 -19.95
C TYR A 216 -25.85 -47.12 -20.75
N GLU A 217 -24.78 -47.91 -20.63
CA GLU A 217 -23.49 -47.68 -21.28
C GLU A 217 -23.16 -48.79 -22.29
N VAL A 218 -22.56 -48.40 -23.42
CA VAL A 218 -22.13 -49.29 -24.50
C VAL A 218 -20.73 -48.89 -24.94
N VAL A 219 -19.77 -49.81 -24.82
CA VAL A 219 -18.40 -49.62 -25.32
C VAL A 219 -18.33 -50.17 -26.74
N VAL A 220 -17.86 -49.36 -27.68
CA VAL A 220 -17.67 -49.72 -29.09
C VAL A 220 -16.19 -49.66 -29.41
N GLN A 221 -15.64 -50.71 -30.03
CA GLN A 221 -14.26 -50.79 -30.49
C GLN A 221 -14.25 -51.20 -31.96
N ASP A 222 -13.44 -50.53 -32.80
CA ASP A 222 -13.34 -50.79 -34.24
C ASP A 222 -14.71 -50.84 -34.96
N GLY A 223 -15.65 -49.99 -34.51
CA GLY A 223 -17.03 -49.90 -35.04
C GLY A 223 -17.98 -51.02 -34.57
N LYS A 224 -17.58 -51.86 -33.60
CA LYS A 224 -18.42 -52.94 -33.05
C LYS A 224 -18.58 -52.86 -31.54
N VAL A 225 -19.76 -53.21 -31.04
CA VAL A 225 -20.02 -53.27 -29.59
C VAL A 225 -19.12 -54.32 -28.93
N LEU A 226 -18.27 -53.87 -28.02
CA LEU A 226 -17.36 -54.69 -27.22
C LEU A 226 -18.01 -55.14 -25.91
N SER A 227 -18.74 -54.24 -25.23
CA SER A 227 -19.42 -54.53 -23.96
C SER A 227 -20.58 -53.56 -23.70
N VAL A 228 -21.45 -53.94 -22.77
CA VAL A 228 -22.62 -53.16 -22.34
C VAL A 228 -22.75 -53.18 -20.82
N SER A 229 -23.30 -52.12 -20.21
CA SER A 229 -23.45 -51.97 -18.77
C SER A 229 -24.74 -51.22 -18.38
N ASN A 230 -25.34 -51.62 -17.26
CA ASN A 230 -26.50 -50.94 -16.67
C ASN A 230 -26.14 -49.70 -15.83
N GLN A 231 -24.87 -49.31 -15.78
CA GLN A 231 -24.36 -48.12 -15.10
C GLN A 231 -23.23 -47.48 -15.93
N PRO A 232 -23.10 -46.14 -15.93
CA PRO A 232 -21.99 -45.46 -16.60
C PRO A 232 -20.68 -45.74 -15.88
N GLY A 233 -19.63 -46.03 -16.64
CA GLY A 233 -18.30 -46.35 -16.14
C GLY A 233 -17.39 -45.14 -15.94
N SER A 234 -16.15 -45.47 -15.58
CA SER A 234 -15.00 -44.57 -15.49
C SER A 234 -13.81 -45.21 -16.21
N GLY A 235 -12.64 -44.59 -16.13
CA GLY A 235 -11.41 -45.08 -16.77
C GLY A 235 -11.25 -44.66 -18.24
N THR A 236 -10.03 -44.87 -18.74
CA THR A 236 -9.59 -44.43 -20.07
C THR A 236 -10.34 -45.13 -21.21
N ILE A 237 -10.37 -44.47 -22.37
CA ILE A 237 -10.92 -44.98 -23.62
C ILE A 237 -9.76 -45.02 -24.63
N SER A 238 -9.59 -46.11 -25.39
CA SER A 238 -8.53 -46.20 -26.40
C SER A 238 -8.90 -45.43 -27.67
N GLU A 239 -7.92 -44.99 -28.46
CA GLU A 239 -8.16 -44.21 -29.71
C GLU A 239 -9.02 -44.95 -30.75
N ASN A 240 -9.03 -46.29 -30.72
CA ASN A 240 -9.88 -47.11 -31.59
C ASN A 240 -11.25 -47.48 -30.97
N SER A 241 -11.59 -46.88 -29.83
CA SER A 241 -12.83 -47.11 -29.10
C SER A 241 -13.57 -45.81 -28.79
N PHE A 242 -14.87 -45.92 -28.56
CA PHE A 242 -15.68 -44.87 -27.97
C PHE A 242 -16.76 -45.49 -27.08
N VAL A 243 -17.35 -44.66 -26.22
CA VAL A 243 -18.39 -45.09 -25.27
C VAL A 243 -19.64 -44.27 -25.50
N LEU A 244 -20.77 -44.95 -25.71
CA LEU A 244 -22.09 -44.33 -25.75
C LEU A 244 -22.76 -44.51 -24.39
N VAL A 245 -23.31 -43.43 -23.85
CA VAL A 245 -24.10 -43.44 -22.62
C VAL A 245 -25.47 -42.86 -22.92
N GLY A 246 -26.53 -43.63 -22.64
CA GLY A 246 -27.91 -43.25 -22.92
C GLY A 246 -28.67 -42.95 -21.64
N ARG A 247 -29.45 -41.86 -21.64
CA ARG A 247 -30.34 -41.46 -20.55
C ARG A 247 -31.80 -41.60 -20.97
N GLU A 248 -32.64 -42.14 -20.08
CA GLU A 248 -34.09 -42.29 -20.30
C GLU A 248 -34.35 -42.98 -21.67
N LYS A 249 -35.01 -42.35 -22.65
CA LYS A 249 -35.19 -42.96 -23.99
C LYS A 249 -33.88 -43.31 -24.71
N GLY A 250 -32.82 -42.52 -24.52
CA GLY A 250 -31.49 -42.85 -25.03
C GLY A 250 -30.93 -44.13 -24.42
N ALA A 251 -31.26 -44.43 -23.15
CA ALA A 251 -30.91 -45.70 -22.51
C ALA A 251 -31.70 -46.87 -23.12
N GLU A 252 -32.98 -46.66 -23.44
CA GLU A 252 -33.83 -47.66 -24.09
C GLU A 252 -33.35 -47.99 -25.51
N ALA A 253 -32.91 -46.98 -26.28
CA ALA A 253 -32.31 -47.17 -27.59
C ALA A 253 -31.02 -48.02 -27.54
N LEU A 254 -30.12 -47.74 -26.57
CA LEU A 254 -28.87 -48.48 -26.42
C LEU A 254 -29.04 -49.90 -25.85
N LYS A 255 -30.09 -50.17 -25.04
CA LYS A 255 -30.42 -51.51 -24.52
C LYS A 255 -30.75 -52.55 -25.60
N GLY A 256 -31.03 -52.11 -26.83
CA GLY A 256 -31.24 -53.00 -27.97
C GLY A 256 -29.96 -53.60 -28.55
N LEU A 257 -28.77 -53.16 -28.10
CA LEU A 257 -27.49 -53.55 -28.67
C LEU A 257 -26.89 -54.79 -27.99
N SER A 258 -26.32 -55.67 -28.81
CA SER A 258 -25.60 -56.88 -28.42
C SER A 258 -24.11 -56.78 -28.78
N VAL A 259 -23.27 -57.53 -28.07
CA VAL A 259 -21.82 -57.62 -28.37
C VAL A 259 -21.63 -58.13 -29.81
N GLY A 260 -20.86 -57.38 -30.60
CA GLY A 260 -20.62 -57.61 -32.02
C GLY A 260 -21.46 -56.76 -32.99
N ASP A 261 -22.52 -56.08 -32.51
CA ASP A 261 -23.35 -55.19 -33.34
C ASP A 261 -22.53 -54.03 -33.89
N SER A 262 -22.83 -53.60 -35.12
CA SER A 262 -22.14 -52.49 -35.78
C SER A 262 -22.75 -51.15 -35.37
N VAL A 263 -21.90 -50.21 -34.95
CA VAL A 263 -22.29 -48.86 -34.50
C VAL A 263 -21.29 -47.85 -35.04
N SER A 264 -21.78 -46.79 -35.68
CA SER A 264 -20.98 -45.62 -36.07
C SER A 264 -21.57 -44.33 -35.49
N VAL A 265 -20.72 -43.31 -35.35
CA VAL A 265 -21.14 -41.98 -34.91
C VAL A 265 -20.47 -40.93 -35.79
N ASP A 266 -21.30 -40.06 -36.36
CA ASP A 266 -20.86 -38.91 -37.14
C ASP A 266 -21.25 -37.64 -36.37
N TYR A 267 -20.32 -36.70 -36.20
CA TYR A 267 -20.58 -35.44 -35.49
C TYR A 267 -19.73 -34.28 -36.02
N ALA A 268 -20.26 -33.06 -35.89
CA ALA A 268 -19.62 -31.83 -36.31
C ALA A 268 -20.01 -30.65 -35.38
N PRO A 269 -19.17 -29.61 -35.28
CA PRO A 269 -19.57 -28.34 -34.69
C PRO A 269 -20.55 -27.62 -35.61
N LYS A 270 -21.66 -27.14 -35.04
CA LYS A 270 -22.62 -26.25 -35.69
C LYS A 270 -22.55 -24.89 -35.02
N MET A 271 -22.48 -23.81 -35.79
CA MET A 271 -22.43 -22.44 -35.24
C MET A 271 -23.37 -21.49 -35.96
N ASP A 272 -23.66 -20.36 -35.32
CA ASP A 272 -24.39 -19.21 -35.85
C ASP A 272 -23.55 -18.36 -36.84
N GLY A 273 -22.89 -19.02 -37.80
CA GLY A 273 -22.10 -18.38 -38.84
C GLY A 273 -21.54 -19.35 -39.87
N ASN A 274 -21.13 -18.82 -41.03
CA ASN A 274 -20.70 -19.63 -42.19
C ASN A 274 -19.25 -20.19 -42.09
N SER A 275 -18.49 -19.87 -41.04
CA SER A 275 -17.07 -20.21 -40.92
C SER A 275 -16.75 -20.90 -39.60
N ILE A 276 -16.20 -22.12 -39.70
CA ILE A 276 -15.78 -22.94 -38.55
C ILE A 276 -14.52 -22.32 -37.92
N LEU A 277 -14.51 -22.21 -36.59
CA LEU A 277 -13.36 -21.72 -35.82
C LEU A 277 -12.22 -22.74 -35.84
N ASN A 278 -10.97 -22.27 -35.89
CA ASN A 278 -9.79 -23.13 -35.83
C ASN A 278 -9.48 -23.56 -34.40
N PHE A 279 -9.75 -22.69 -33.43
CA PHE A 279 -9.88 -23.07 -32.02
C PHE A 279 -11.06 -22.30 -31.41
N ALA A 280 -11.65 -22.85 -30.36
CA ALA A 280 -12.72 -22.20 -29.60
C ALA A 280 -12.70 -22.65 -28.14
N VAL A 281 -12.97 -21.72 -27.24
CA VAL A 281 -13.15 -21.95 -25.80
C VAL A 281 -14.53 -21.46 -25.36
N GLY A 282 -15.11 -22.15 -24.38
CA GLY A 282 -16.39 -21.77 -23.79
C GLY A 282 -16.33 -20.49 -22.95
N GLY A 283 -17.47 -19.80 -22.87
CA GLY A 283 -17.74 -18.71 -21.95
C GLY A 283 -19.23 -18.66 -21.63
N ASN A 284 -19.68 -17.63 -20.89
CA ASN A 284 -21.05 -17.61 -20.38
C ASN A 284 -21.83 -16.31 -20.69
N ILE A 285 -21.27 -15.14 -20.37
CA ILE A 285 -22.00 -13.87 -20.46
C ILE A 285 -21.36 -12.98 -21.51
N LYS A 286 -22.13 -12.55 -22.53
CA LYS A 286 -21.71 -11.45 -23.41
C LYS A 286 -21.71 -10.16 -22.59
N LEU A 287 -20.54 -9.53 -22.46
CA LEU A 287 -20.37 -8.24 -21.79
C LEU A 287 -20.58 -7.07 -22.75
N MET A 288 -20.38 -7.30 -24.05
CA MET A 288 -20.59 -6.30 -25.09
C MET A 288 -20.88 -6.98 -26.43
N GLU A 289 -21.78 -6.39 -27.20
CA GLU A 289 -22.11 -6.84 -28.55
C GLU A 289 -22.29 -5.62 -29.47
N ASN A 290 -21.59 -5.61 -30.59
CA ASN A 290 -21.58 -4.50 -31.57
C ASN A 290 -21.22 -3.11 -30.98
N GLY A 291 -20.29 -3.07 -30.01
CA GLY A 291 -19.85 -1.85 -29.32
C GLY A 291 -20.79 -1.40 -28.19
N GLU A 292 -21.94 -2.06 -28.01
CA GLU A 292 -22.94 -1.71 -27.01
C GLU A 292 -22.84 -2.60 -25.76
N ILE A 293 -22.88 -1.95 -24.59
CA ILE A 293 -22.85 -2.61 -23.28
C ILE A 293 -24.31 -2.83 -22.83
N PRO A 294 -24.74 -4.06 -22.50
CA PRO A 294 -26.12 -4.30 -22.07
C PRO A 294 -26.48 -3.53 -20.80
N ALA A 295 -27.58 -2.77 -20.83
CA ALA A 295 -28.01 -1.90 -19.73
C ALA A 295 -28.34 -2.63 -18.42
N ASN A 296 -28.48 -3.96 -18.46
CA ASN A 296 -28.81 -4.83 -17.33
C ASN A 296 -27.65 -5.75 -16.89
N LEU A 297 -26.41 -5.45 -17.28
CA LEU A 297 -25.24 -6.09 -16.66
C LEU A 297 -25.18 -5.78 -15.15
N ASP A 298 -24.66 -6.74 -14.39
CA ASP A 298 -24.43 -6.54 -12.96
C ASP A 298 -23.33 -5.49 -12.72
N ASP A 299 -23.68 -4.47 -11.93
CA ASP A 299 -22.78 -3.44 -11.41
C ASP A 299 -22.68 -3.45 -9.87
N THR A 300 -22.92 -4.61 -9.25
CA THR A 300 -22.87 -4.77 -7.78
C THR A 300 -21.88 -5.84 -7.32
N THR A 301 -21.70 -6.95 -8.06
CA THR A 301 -20.80 -8.02 -7.63
C THR A 301 -19.39 -7.85 -8.20
N ALA A 302 -18.51 -7.22 -7.42
CA ALA A 302 -17.07 -7.24 -7.69
C ALA A 302 -16.49 -8.66 -7.50
N ALA A 303 -15.63 -9.11 -8.43
CA ALA A 303 -14.89 -10.36 -8.32
C ALA A 303 -13.61 -10.30 -9.19
N PRO A 304 -12.65 -11.23 -9.03
CA PRO A 304 -11.63 -11.45 -10.04
C PRO A 304 -12.29 -11.93 -11.34
N ARG A 305 -11.82 -11.45 -12.50
CA ARG A 305 -12.45 -11.68 -13.80
C ARG A 305 -11.44 -12.04 -14.88
N THR A 306 -11.87 -12.87 -15.83
CA THR A 306 -11.19 -13.08 -17.11
C THR A 306 -12.19 -12.81 -18.24
N ALA A 307 -11.78 -12.07 -19.27
CA ALA A 307 -12.61 -11.87 -20.46
C ALA A 307 -11.79 -11.86 -21.75
N VAL A 308 -12.47 -12.17 -22.85
CA VAL A 308 -11.94 -12.12 -24.21
C VAL A 308 -12.81 -11.20 -25.06
N GLY A 309 -12.17 -10.34 -25.84
CA GLY A 309 -12.84 -9.44 -26.76
C GLY A 309 -12.15 -9.36 -28.12
N PHE A 310 -12.85 -8.76 -29.07
CA PHE A 310 -12.39 -8.61 -30.45
C PHE A 310 -12.68 -7.21 -30.97
N SER A 311 -11.81 -6.70 -31.86
CA SER A 311 -12.06 -5.47 -32.63
C SER A 311 -13.30 -5.60 -33.54
N GLU A 312 -13.82 -4.48 -34.04
CA GLU A 312 -14.97 -4.45 -34.95
C GLU A 312 -14.77 -5.33 -36.19
N ASP A 313 -13.56 -5.34 -36.74
CA ASP A 313 -13.18 -6.16 -37.90
C ASP A 313 -12.70 -7.58 -37.55
N GLY A 314 -12.69 -7.94 -36.27
CA GLY A 314 -12.23 -9.23 -35.75
C GLY A 314 -10.75 -9.52 -35.96
N LYS A 315 -9.91 -8.54 -36.35
CA LYS A 315 -8.48 -8.74 -36.61
C LYS A 315 -7.60 -8.58 -35.38
N LYS A 316 -8.12 -8.04 -34.28
CA LYS A 316 -7.46 -8.00 -32.98
C LYS A 316 -8.23 -8.83 -31.97
N MET A 317 -7.51 -9.57 -31.12
CA MET A 317 -8.04 -10.15 -29.89
C MET A 317 -7.49 -9.35 -28.70
N LEU A 318 -8.36 -9.13 -27.71
CA LEU A 318 -8.03 -8.58 -26.41
C LEU A 318 -8.31 -9.65 -25.36
N LEU A 319 -7.37 -9.87 -24.45
CA LEU A 319 -7.53 -10.79 -23.32
C LEU A 319 -7.23 -10.00 -22.06
N VAL A 320 -8.17 -9.98 -21.12
CA VAL A 320 -8.00 -9.29 -19.84
C VAL A 320 -8.12 -10.27 -18.69
N VAL A 321 -7.27 -10.10 -17.69
CA VAL A 321 -7.51 -10.58 -16.34
C VAL A 321 -7.54 -9.39 -15.37
N VAL A 322 -8.37 -9.49 -14.35
CA VAL A 322 -8.49 -8.48 -13.28
C VAL A 322 -8.48 -9.23 -11.96
N ASP A 323 -7.51 -8.92 -11.11
CA ASP A 323 -7.40 -9.52 -9.79
C ASP A 323 -8.52 -9.03 -8.87
N GLY A 324 -8.83 -9.77 -7.82
CA GLY A 324 -9.90 -9.40 -6.88
C GLY A 324 -9.85 -10.16 -5.56
N ARG A 325 -10.74 -9.79 -4.64
CA ARG A 325 -10.85 -10.35 -3.27
C ARG A 325 -9.59 -10.14 -2.42
N GLN A 326 -8.80 -9.12 -2.73
CA GLN A 326 -7.54 -8.82 -2.08
C GLN A 326 -7.54 -7.34 -1.64
N ILE A 327 -6.72 -6.97 -0.66
CA ILE A 327 -6.63 -5.58 -0.18
C ILE A 327 -6.17 -4.64 -1.31
N ASN A 328 -5.26 -5.09 -2.16
CA ASN A 328 -4.71 -4.35 -3.28
C ASN A 328 -5.57 -4.39 -4.56
N SER A 329 -6.58 -5.27 -4.66
CA SER A 329 -7.56 -5.26 -5.74
C SER A 329 -8.93 -5.80 -5.31
N ARG A 330 -9.96 -4.97 -5.44
CA ARG A 330 -11.36 -5.34 -5.15
C ARG A 330 -11.97 -6.27 -6.22
N GLY A 331 -11.47 -6.20 -7.46
CA GLY A 331 -12.03 -6.85 -8.64
C GLY A 331 -13.20 -6.08 -9.26
N MET A 332 -13.61 -6.49 -10.47
CA MET A 332 -14.60 -5.75 -11.26
C MET A 332 -15.99 -6.38 -11.26
N THR A 333 -17.00 -5.52 -11.37
CA THR A 333 -18.36 -5.89 -11.79
C THR A 333 -18.37 -6.27 -13.28
N TYR A 334 -19.45 -6.87 -13.78
CA TYR A 334 -19.53 -7.17 -15.22
C TYR A 334 -19.61 -5.89 -16.07
N LYS A 335 -20.25 -4.85 -15.53
CA LYS A 335 -20.33 -3.54 -16.19
C LYS A 335 -18.97 -2.84 -16.25
N GLU A 336 -18.24 -2.77 -15.13
CA GLU A 336 -16.87 -2.20 -15.09
C GLU A 336 -15.93 -2.90 -16.09
N LEU A 337 -15.98 -4.23 -16.15
CA LEU A 337 -15.19 -5.01 -17.09
C LEU A 337 -15.57 -4.77 -18.56
N ALA A 338 -16.85 -4.57 -18.85
CA ALA A 338 -17.32 -4.22 -20.18
C ALA A 338 -16.83 -2.83 -20.62
N GLU A 339 -16.85 -1.85 -19.69
CA GLU A 339 -16.35 -0.50 -19.90
C GLU A 339 -14.83 -0.49 -20.12
N LEU A 340 -14.06 -1.27 -19.34
CA LEU A 340 -12.61 -1.44 -19.52
C LEU A 340 -12.29 -2.06 -20.89
N MET A 341 -12.99 -3.12 -21.28
CA MET A 341 -12.77 -3.71 -22.60
C MET A 341 -13.14 -2.75 -23.73
N LYS A 342 -14.11 -1.84 -23.53
CA LYS A 342 -14.47 -0.78 -24.49
C LYS A 342 -13.36 0.25 -24.65
N GLU A 343 -12.77 0.69 -23.54
CA GLU A 343 -11.67 1.65 -23.49
C GLU A 343 -10.46 1.18 -24.31
N TYR A 344 -10.08 -0.09 -24.18
CA TYR A 344 -9.00 -0.70 -24.95
C TYR A 344 -9.39 -1.04 -26.41
N GLY A 345 -10.63 -0.79 -26.82
CA GLY A 345 -11.08 -0.91 -28.22
C GLY A 345 -11.72 -2.24 -28.61
N ALA A 346 -12.20 -3.05 -27.65
CA ALA A 346 -13.06 -4.18 -27.96
C ALA A 346 -14.45 -3.73 -28.42
N TYR A 347 -14.99 -4.44 -29.41
CA TYR A 347 -16.32 -4.22 -30.00
C TYR A 347 -17.30 -5.36 -29.64
N ASN A 348 -16.78 -6.55 -29.39
CA ASN A 348 -17.53 -7.71 -28.90
C ASN A 348 -16.74 -8.33 -27.74
N VAL A 349 -17.39 -8.67 -26.62
CA VAL A 349 -16.73 -9.17 -25.40
C VAL A 349 -17.50 -10.32 -24.76
N LEU A 350 -16.80 -11.41 -24.43
CA LEU A 350 -17.31 -12.59 -23.70
C LEU A 350 -16.57 -12.74 -22.37
N ASN A 351 -17.33 -12.92 -21.29
CA ASN A 351 -16.80 -13.29 -19.99
C ASN A 351 -16.44 -14.78 -19.94
N LEU A 352 -15.20 -15.07 -19.51
CA LEU A 352 -14.65 -16.41 -19.25
C LEU A 352 -14.74 -16.76 -17.75
N ASP A 353 -14.23 -17.92 -17.30
CA ASP A 353 -14.26 -18.24 -15.87
C ASP A 353 -13.40 -17.26 -15.06
N GLY A 354 -13.82 -16.97 -13.82
CA GLY A 354 -13.20 -15.96 -12.96
C GLY A 354 -12.96 -16.45 -11.54
N GLY A 355 -12.94 -15.53 -10.58
CA GLY A 355 -12.53 -15.87 -9.21
C GLY A 355 -11.09 -16.40 -9.18
N GLY A 356 -10.80 -17.41 -8.36
CA GLY A 356 -9.46 -18.00 -8.30
C GLY A 356 -9.01 -18.74 -9.58
N SER A 357 -9.88 -18.93 -10.57
CA SER A 357 -9.48 -19.42 -11.90
C SER A 357 -8.77 -18.33 -12.72
N THR A 358 -8.95 -17.05 -12.36
CA THR A 358 -8.39 -15.88 -13.06
C THR A 358 -6.86 -15.94 -13.07
N THR A 359 -6.28 -16.25 -14.23
CA THR A 359 -4.82 -16.35 -14.39
C THR A 359 -4.43 -15.93 -15.80
N MET A 360 -3.42 -15.07 -15.92
CA MET A 360 -2.70 -14.82 -17.16
C MET A 360 -1.23 -15.23 -17.00
N VAL A 361 -0.68 -15.84 -18.05
CA VAL A 361 0.75 -16.13 -18.16
C VAL A 361 1.32 -15.42 -19.38
N ALA A 362 2.54 -14.90 -19.26
CA ALA A 362 3.26 -14.28 -20.37
C ALA A 362 4.77 -14.49 -20.24
N ARG A 363 5.45 -14.63 -21.38
CA ARG A 363 6.90 -14.71 -21.46
C ARG A 363 7.49 -13.31 -21.48
N GLN A 364 8.17 -12.94 -20.39
CA GLN A 364 8.92 -11.68 -20.33
C GLN A 364 9.96 -11.56 -21.46
N LEU A 365 10.26 -10.32 -21.84
CA LEU A 365 11.26 -10.01 -22.87
C LEU A 365 12.63 -10.59 -22.48
N GLY A 366 13.16 -11.50 -23.32
CA GLY A 366 14.43 -12.19 -23.06
C GLY A 366 14.32 -13.41 -22.16
N SER A 367 13.13 -13.83 -21.73
CA SER A 367 12.91 -15.09 -21.02
C SER A 367 12.63 -16.26 -21.96
N LYS A 368 12.73 -17.49 -21.43
CA LYS A 368 12.45 -18.73 -22.19
C LYS A 368 11.01 -19.20 -22.08
N MET A 369 10.40 -19.05 -20.91
CA MET A 369 9.09 -19.58 -20.55
C MET A 369 8.10 -18.46 -20.29
N ALA A 370 6.80 -18.76 -20.42
CA ALA A 370 5.76 -17.92 -19.85
C ALA A 370 5.65 -18.18 -18.33
N GLU A 371 5.43 -17.12 -17.57
CA GLU A 371 5.26 -17.12 -16.11
C GLU A 371 3.95 -16.39 -15.77
N VAL A 372 3.38 -16.65 -14.59
CA VAL A 372 2.16 -15.94 -14.13
C VAL A 372 2.49 -14.47 -13.94
N VAL A 373 1.64 -13.59 -14.48
CA VAL A 373 1.84 -12.13 -14.43
C VAL A 373 0.89 -11.39 -13.49
N ASN A 374 -0.23 -12.01 -13.12
CA ASN A 374 -1.22 -11.46 -12.18
C ASN A 374 -1.10 -12.09 -10.77
N GLN A 375 -1.99 -11.72 -9.83
CA GLN A 375 -2.03 -12.25 -8.47
C GLN A 375 -3.30 -13.10 -8.20
N PRO A 376 -3.25 -14.44 -8.41
CA PRO A 376 -4.41 -15.33 -8.23
C PRO A 376 -5.09 -15.24 -6.85
N SER A 377 -6.42 -15.07 -6.84
CA SER A 377 -7.17 -14.77 -5.61
C SER A 377 -7.24 -15.89 -4.56
N ASP A 378 -6.82 -17.11 -4.91
CA ASP A 378 -6.76 -18.25 -3.97
C ASP A 378 -5.39 -18.31 -3.24
N GLY A 379 -4.52 -17.29 -3.41
CA GLY A 379 -3.16 -17.23 -2.88
C GLY A 379 -2.15 -18.11 -3.63
N SER A 380 -2.62 -18.89 -4.61
CA SER A 380 -1.84 -19.71 -5.53
C SER A 380 -2.64 -19.93 -6.82
N GLU A 381 -1.96 -20.32 -7.89
CA GLU A 381 -2.61 -20.62 -9.18
C GLU A 381 -3.54 -21.84 -9.07
N ARG A 382 -4.81 -21.66 -9.45
CA ARG A 382 -5.80 -22.75 -9.45
C ARG A 382 -5.62 -23.65 -10.67
N SER A 383 -5.77 -24.95 -10.47
CA SER A 383 -5.90 -25.90 -11.58
C SER A 383 -7.20 -25.68 -12.37
N VAL A 384 -7.08 -25.37 -13.66
CA VAL A 384 -8.19 -25.13 -14.61
C VAL A 384 -8.15 -26.14 -15.77
N PRO A 385 -9.27 -26.45 -16.44
CA PRO A 385 -9.31 -27.52 -17.44
C PRO A 385 -8.97 -27.08 -18.86
N ASN A 386 -8.99 -25.79 -19.16
CA ASN A 386 -8.55 -25.25 -20.43
C ASN A 386 -8.15 -23.77 -20.34
N GLY A 387 -7.59 -23.25 -21.43
CA GLY A 387 -7.23 -21.85 -21.60
C GLY A 387 -7.02 -21.48 -23.07
N ILE A 388 -6.80 -20.20 -23.33
CA ILE A 388 -6.40 -19.69 -24.64
C ILE A 388 -4.87 -19.63 -24.65
N GLY A 389 -4.22 -20.34 -25.57
CA GLY A 389 -2.77 -20.33 -25.75
C GLY A 389 -2.35 -19.46 -26.91
N ILE A 390 -1.35 -18.59 -26.70
CA ILE A 390 -0.76 -17.73 -27.71
C ILE A 390 0.64 -18.27 -28.03
N PHE A 391 0.89 -18.52 -29.31
CA PHE A 391 2.13 -19.10 -29.81
C PHE A 391 2.76 -18.14 -30.83
N ALA A 392 4.08 -17.94 -30.72
CA ALA A 392 4.86 -17.30 -31.77
C ALA A 392 5.61 -18.34 -32.61
N LYS A 393 5.74 -18.11 -33.92
CA LYS A 393 6.68 -18.83 -34.78
C LYS A 393 8.07 -18.78 -34.15
N ARG A 394 8.85 -19.85 -34.31
CA ARG A 394 10.24 -19.89 -33.87
C ARG A 394 11.05 -18.85 -34.64
N GLY A 395 11.48 -17.79 -33.95
CA GLY A 395 12.35 -16.75 -34.52
C GLY A 395 13.76 -17.26 -34.82
N SER A 396 14.51 -16.46 -35.57
CA SER A 396 15.88 -16.72 -35.98
C SER A 396 16.86 -16.80 -34.80
N SER A 397 18.07 -17.28 -35.08
CA SER A 397 19.21 -17.20 -34.15
C SER A 397 19.92 -15.83 -34.19
N ASN A 398 19.39 -14.85 -34.92
CA ASN A 398 19.99 -13.54 -35.05
C ASN A 398 19.50 -12.62 -33.92
N LEU A 399 20.39 -11.78 -33.40
CA LEU A 399 20.02 -10.72 -32.46
C LEU A 399 19.28 -9.60 -33.21
N LYS A 400 18.05 -9.32 -32.78
CA LYS A 400 17.26 -8.15 -33.18
C LYS A 400 17.43 -6.99 -32.21
N GLY A 401 17.63 -7.29 -30.92
CA GLY A 401 17.76 -6.31 -29.86
C GLY A 401 18.40 -6.89 -28.61
N PHE A 402 18.56 -6.04 -27.60
CA PHE A 402 19.27 -6.36 -26.37
C PHE A 402 18.62 -5.60 -25.20
N LYS A 403 18.03 -6.32 -24.24
CA LYS A 403 17.49 -5.77 -23.00
C LYS A 403 18.65 -5.58 -22.01
N VAL A 404 18.72 -4.41 -21.40
CA VAL A 404 19.62 -4.12 -20.27
C VAL A 404 18.76 -3.82 -19.06
N GLU A 405 19.08 -4.44 -17.94
CA GLU A 405 18.38 -4.22 -16.67
C GLU A 405 19.33 -4.37 -15.49
N ALA A 406 19.02 -3.73 -14.36
CA ALA A 406 19.69 -4.04 -13.10
C ALA A 406 19.39 -5.50 -12.71
N ALA A 407 20.36 -6.21 -12.13
CA ALA A 407 20.15 -7.58 -11.67
C ALA A 407 19.27 -7.66 -10.42
N SER A 408 19.18 -6.57 -9.66
CA SER A 408 18.25 -6.43 -8.54
C SER A 408 16.88 -5.93 -9.02
N ASN A 409 15.83 -6.61 -8.57
CA ASN A 409 14.43 -6.25 -8.77
C ASN A 409 13.85 -5.40 -7.62
N LEU A 410 14.68 -4.98 -6.66
CA LEU A 410 14.28 -4.06 -5.60
C LEU A 410 13.95 -2.68 -6.18
N GLU A 411 13.10 -1.93 -5.48
CA GLU A 411 12.78 -0.55 -5.85
C GLU A 411 14.05 0.31 -5.96
N ASN A 412 14.05 1.28 -6.88
CA ASN A 412 15.18 2.19 -7.12
C ASN A 412 16.51 1.49 -7.45
N SER A 413 16.50 0.24 -7.96
CA SER A 413 17.71 -0.48 -8.42
C SER A 413 18.43 0.20 -9.61
N ALA A 414 17.74 1.08 -10.33
CA ALA A 414 18.33 2.01 -11.31
C ALA A 414 19.15 3.16 -10.67
N ARG A 415 19.42 3.09 -9.36
CA ARG A 415 20.19 4.07 -8.60
C ARG A 415 21.30 3.42 -7.78
N VAL A 416 22.31 4.23 -7.41
CA VAL A 416 23.49 3.79 -6.63
C VAL A 416 24.18 5.00 -5.98
N PHE A 417 24.84 4.82 -4.84
CA PHE A 417 25.61 5.87 -4.17
C PHE A 417 27.05 5.96 -4.73
N PRO A 418 27.71 7.14 -4.69
CA PRO A 418 29.12 7.28 -5.05
C PRO A 418 30.00 6.24 -4.35
N GLY A 419 30.93 5.62 -5.08
CA GLY A 419 31.81 4.58 -4.55
C GLY A 419 31.18 3.18 -4.36
N LEU A 420 29.86 3.03 -4.47
CA LEU A 420 29.17 1.72 -4.46
C LEU A 420 28.98 1.15 -5.88
N SER A 421 28.48 -0.09 -5.96
CA SER A 421 28.35 -0.84 -7.20
C SER A 421 26.91 -1.23 -7.56
N ARG A 422 26.70 -1.53 -8.85
CA ARG A 422 25.45 -2.09 -9.38
C ARG A 422 25.75 -3.16 -10.44
N THR A 423 25.10 -4.31 -10.34
CA THR A 423 25.16 -5.40 -11.30
C THR A 423 24.09 -5.23 -12.37
N PHE A 424 24.46 -5.46 -13.63
CA PHE A 424 23.53 -5.45 -14.76
C PHE A 424 23.42 -6.80 -15.46
N ASN A 425 22.24 -7.07 -16.01
CA ASN A 425 21.95 -8.21 -16.86
C ASN A 425 21.73 -7.75 -18.30
N GLY A 426 22.15 -8.59 -19.26
CA GLY A 426 22.10 -8.28 -20.68
C GLY A 426 21.50 -9.44 -21.49
N ALA A 427 20.23 -9.34 -21.84
CA ALA A 427 19.47 -10.39 -22.51
C ALA A 427 19.22 -10.04 -23.98
N GLY A 428 19.84 -10.78 -24.89
CA GLY A 428 19.63 -10.64 -26.33
C GLY A 428 18.35 -11.33 -26.80
N TYR A 429 17.64 -10.74 -27.75
CA TYR A 429 16.41 -11.31 -28.29
C TYR A 429 16.33 -11.21 -29.82
N ASN A 430 15.60 -12.14 -30.45
CA ASN A 430 15.35 -12.15 -31.91
C ASN A 430 14.10 -11.35 -32.31
N GLU A 431 13.75 -11.37 -33.59
CA GLU A 431 12.57 -10.68 -34.13
C GLU A 431 11.23 -11.12 -33.53
N ASN A 432 11.21 -12.27 -32.84
CA ASN A 432 10.05 -12.80 -32.13
C ASN A 432 10.21 -12.71 -30.59
N TYR A 433 11.07 -11.81 -30.12
CA TYR A 433 11.35 -11.47 -28.71
C TYR A 433 11.82 -12.65 -27.83
N ALA A 434 12.18 -13.77 -28.45
CA ALA A 434 12.70 -14.94 -27.74
C ALA A 434 14.19 -14.77 -27.43
N LEU A 435 14.65 -15.29 -26.29
CA LEU A 435 16.05 -15.26 -25.86
C LEU A 435 17.00 -15.86 -26.90
N VAL A 436 18.05 -15.11 -27.24
CA VAL A 436 19.17 -15.51 -28.11
C VAL A 436 20.48 -15.40 -27.34
N ALA A 437 21.38 -16.36 -27.56
CA ALA A 437 22.73 -16.30 -26.99
C ALA A 437 23.52 -15.10 -27.55
N THR A 438 23.98 -14.23 -26.65
CA THR A 438 24.60 -12.93 -26.97
C THR A 438 26.10 -12.98 -27.26
N GLY A 439 26.77 -14.05 -26.85
CA GLY A 439 28.24 -14.14 -26.85
C GLY A 439 28.84 -13.24 -25.78
N ASN A 440 30.04 -12.70 -26.03
CA ASN A 440 30.68 -11.77 -25.10
C ASN A 440 30.03 -10.38 -25.19
N ILE A 441 29.64 -9.84 -24.03
CA ILE A 441 29.07 -8.51 -23.87
C ILE A 441 30.14 -7.58 -23.30
N THR A 442 30.39 -6.45 -23.96
CA THR A 442 31.23 -5.35 -23.46
C THR A 442 30.33 -4.27 -22.86
N TRP A 443 30.71 -3.74 -21.70
CA TRP A 443 29.92 -2.78 -20.93
C TRP A 443 30.62 -1.44 -20.83
N GLN A 444 29.89 -0.33 -20.97
CA GLN A 444 30.40 1.01 -20.71
C GLN A 444 29.33 1.91 -20.08
N ALA A 445 29.79 3.01 -19.48
CA ALA A 445 28.94 4.04 -18.89
C ALA A 445 29.18 5.37 -19.60
N LEU A 446 28.11 6.09 -19.92
CA LEU A 446 28.14 7.34 -20.67
C LEU A 446 27.39 8.44 -19.89
N PRO A 447 28.07 9.48 -19.36
CA PRO A 447 29.50 9.74 -19.43
C PRO A 447 30.31 8.90 -18.40
N ALA A 448 31.56 8.60 -18.74
CA ALA A 448 32.43 7.69 -17.96
C ALA A 448 33.06 8.33 -16.69
N ASP A 449 32.75 9.58 -16.42
CA ASP A 449 33.14 10.31 -15.21
C ASP A 449 32.13 10.14 -14.06
N VAL A 450 30.85 9.93 -14.36
CA VAL A 450 29.79 9.56 -13.39
C VAL A 450 29.99 8.14 -12.84
N GLY A 451 30.44 7.20 -13.68
CA GLY A 451 30.79 5.84 -13.25
C GLY A 451 31.55 5.05 -14.31
N SER A 452 31.93 3.81 -14.00
CA SER A 452 32.58 2.91 -14.98
C SER A 452 32.49 1.44 -14.59
N PHE A 453 32.62 0.55 -15.57
CA PHE A 453 32.63 -0.88 -15.36
C PHE A 453 34.01 -1.40 -14.91
N LYS A 454 34.06 -2.13 -13.79
CA LYS A 454 35.30 -2.73 -13.24
C LYS A 454 35.55 -4.16 -13.76
N THR A 455 34.46 -4.87 -14.04
CA THR A 455 34.40 -6.19 -14.69
C THR A 455 33.20 -6.21 -15.64
N ASN A 456 33.09 -7.24 -16.50
CA ASN A 456 31.97 -7.37 -17.42
C ASN A 456 30.65 -7.54 -16.66
N ASN A 457 29.88 -6.44 -16.55
CA ASN A 457 28.56 -6.25 -15.92
C ASN A 457 28.49 -5.58 -14.52
N ILE A 458 29.61 -5.25 -13.88
CA ILE A 458 29.61 -4.50 -12.60
C ILE A 458 29.95 -3.03 -12.85
N PHE A 459 28.95 -2.16 -12.75
CA PHE A 459 29.10 -0.70 -12.70
C PHE A 459 29.60 -0.29 -11.32
N VAL A 460 30.54 0.66 -11.26
CA VAL A 460 30.98 1.33 -10.03
C VAL A 460 30.77 2.83 -10.20
N ALA A 461 30.03 3.42 -9.27
CA ALA A 461 29.73 4.84 -9.24
C ALA A 461 30.94 5.67 -8.78
N LYS A 462 31.11 6.89 -9.30
CA LYS A 462 32.23 7.78 -8.98
C LYS A 462 31.79 9.12 -8.38
N LYS A 463 30.78 9.74 -8.98
CA LYS A 463 30.19 11.01 -8.55
C LYS A 463 28.72 11.03 -8.92
N SER A 464 27.93 11.82 -8.21
CA SER A 464 26.51 12.02 -8.53
C SER A 464 26.30 12.53 -9.96
N GLY A 465 25.15 12.18 -10.53
CA GLY A 465 24.79 12.49 -11.91
C GLY A 465 24.07 11.33 -12.59
N SER A 466 23.47 11.61 -13.75
CA SER A 466 22.91 10.57 -14.62
C SER A 466 23.98 9.99 -15.55
N ALA A 467 23.90 8.69 -15.80
CA ALA A 467 24.65 8.02 -16.86
C ALA A 467 23.78 6.99 -17.59
N VAL A 468 24.15 6.67 -18.82
CA VAL A 468 23.60 5.55 -19.57
C VAL A 468 24.55 4.37 -19.44
N VAL A 469 24.06 3.25 -18.92
CA VAL A 469 24.71 1.95 -19.01
C VAL A 469 24.45 1.38 -20.40
N GLU A 470 25.51 1.23 -21.19
CA GLU A 470 25.44 0.60 -22.51
C GLU A 470 26.08 -0.79 -22.47
N ALA A 471 25.30 -1.78 -22.91
CA ALA A 471 25.77 -3.14 -23.16
C ALA A 471 25.89 -3.36 -24.67
N GLN A 472 27.06 -3.79 -25.14
CA GLN A 472 27.36 -3.98 -26.54
C GLN A 472 27.83 -5.41 -26.84
N THR A 473 27.31 -5.97 -27.92
CA THR A 473 27.80 -7.20 -28.57
C THR A 473 28.50 -6.83 -29.89
N LYS A 474 29.01 -7.82 -30.64
CA LYS A 474 29.62 -7.57 -31.97
C LYS A 474 28.68 -6.90 -32.98
N SER A 475 27.37 -7.08 -32.85
CA SER A 475 26.37 -6.65 -33.85
C SER A 475 25.30 -5.70 -33.31
N MET A 476 25.04 -5.68 -32.00
CA MET A 476 23.94 -4.93 -31.38
C MET A 476 24.36 -4.24 -30.07
N LYS A 477 23.65 -3.16 -29.73
CA LYS A 477 23.73 -2.43 -28.46
C LYS A 477 22.37 -2.46 -27.75
N GLY A 478 22.37 -2.36 -26.42
CA GLY A 478 21.22 -2.06 -25.58
C GLY A 478 21.64 -1.10 -24.46
N THR A 479 20.68 -0.37 -23.89
CA THR A 479 20.93 0.71 -22.92
C THR A 479 19.93 0.69 -21.77
N MET A 480 20.37 1.16 -20.61
CA MET A 480 19.53 1.48 -19.45
C MET A 480 20.09 2.75 -18.77
N ASP A 481 19.22 3.64 -18.31
CA ASP A 481 19.64 4.80 -17.52
C ASP A 481 19.94 4.40 -16.07
N ILE A 482 20.98 4.99 -15.48
CA ILE A 482 21.34 4.87 -14.07
C ILE A 482 21.58 6.26 -13.47
N THR A 483 21.12 6.48 -12.24
CA THR A 483 21.42 7.70 -11.48
C THR A 483 22.37 7.41 -10.33
N VAL A 484 23.46 8.16 -10.24
CA VAL A 484 24.30 8.19 -9.04
C VAL A 484 23.77 9.27 -8.09
N LEU A 485 23.43 8.88 -6.87
CA LEU A 485 22.85 9.71 -5.81
C LEU A 485 23.87 10.68 -5.19
N GLY A 486 23.43 11.46 -4.19
CA GLY A 486 24.34 12.15 -3.28
C GLY A 486 25.21 11.19 -2.47
N GLU A 487 26.07 11.73 -1.61
CA GLU A 487 26.82 10.90 -0.66
C GLU A 487 25.88 10.14 0.27
N LEU A 488 26.24 8.92 0.64
CA LEU A 488 25.48 8.10 1.57
C LEU A 488 25.42 8.79 2.94
N ALA A 489 24.22 8.95 3.50
CA ALA A 489 24.01 9.61 4.79
C ALA A 489 23.51 8.63 5.87
N LYS A 490 22.57 7.74 5.52
CA LYS A 490 21.96 6.76 6.43
C LYS A 490 21.80 5.43 5.71
N ILE A 491 21.95 4.32 6.45
CA ILE A 491 21.50 2.99 6.02
C ILE A 491 20.43 2.47 6.98
N LYS A 492 19.46 1.72 6.44
CA LYS A 492 18.47 0.92 7.15
C LYS A 492 18.48 -0.51 6.57
N THR A 493 18.03 -1.49 7.34
CA THR A 493 17.71 -2.83 6.83
C THR A 493 16.22 -2.91 6.54
N ASP A 494 15.85 -3.68 5.52
CA ASP A 494 14.46 -4.02 5.24
C ASP A 494 14.29 -5.55 5.19
N PRO A 495 13.54 -6.17 6.13
CA PRO A 495 12.87 -5.55 7.27
C PRO A 495 13.86 -5.03 8.34
N ALA A 496 13.35 -4.22 9.27
CA ALA A 496 14.12 -3.68 10.40
C ALA A 496 14.47 -4.71 11.48
N ARG A 497 13.85 -5.89 11.46
CA ARG A 497 14.10 -7.04 12.37
C ARG A 497 13.76 -8.35 11.66
N LEU A 498 14.40 -9.46 12.03
CA LEU A 498 14.01 -10.80 11.59
C LEU A 498 13.52 -11.63 12.78
N SER A 499 12.45 -12.39 12.56
CA SER A 499 11.88 -13.31 13.55
C SER A 499 11.61 -14.63 12.85
N LEU A 500 12.49 -15.60 13.12
CA LEU A 500 12.58 -16.87 12.41
C LEU A 500 12.05 -18.01 13.27
N GLU A 501 11.58 -19.09 12.64
CA GLU A 501 11.38 -20.39 13.27
C GLU A 501 12.35 -21.40 12.63
N MET A 502 12.73 -22.46 13.34
CA MET A 502 13.66 -23.46 12.79
C MET A 502 13.13 -24.06 11.47
N GLY A 503 13.97 -24.03 10.45
CA GLY A 503 13.63 -24.46 9.08
C GLY A 503 12.96 -23.39 8.22
N GLN A 504 12.49 -22.28 8.79
CA GLN A 504 12.01 -21.13 8.02
C GLN A 504 13.17 -20.18 7.69
N LYS A 505 13.22 -19.69 6.45
CA LYS A 505 14.22 -18.75 5.95
C LYS A 505 13.55 -17.42 5.65
N GLN A 506 14.25 -16.31 5.86
CA GLN A 506 13.72 -14.98 5.53
C GLN A 506 14.77 -14.16 4.78
N ASN A 507 14.33 -13.38 3.80
CA ASN A 507 15.20 -12.46 3.06
C ASN A 507 15.24 -11.09 3.76
N PHE A 508 16.35 -10.39 3.60
CA PHE A 508 16.48 -8.98 3.97
C PHE A 508 17.38 -8.23 2.99
N SER A 509 17.12 -6.94 2.80
CA SER A 509 17.92 -6.04 1.97
C SER A 509 18.49 -4.89 2.80
N ILE A 510 19.49 -4.19 2.25
CA ILE A 510 20.06 -2.98 2.85
C ILE A 510 19.68 -1.81 1.95
N ILE A 511 19.01 -0.80 2.51
CA ILE A 511 18.61 0.42 1.80
C ILE A 511 19.48 1.58 2.29
N GLY A 512 20.13 2.26 1.36
CA GLY A 512 20.83 3.51 1.61
C GLY A 512 19.94 4.71 1.34
N TYR A 513 20.25 5.82 2.02
CA TYR A 513 19.60 7.12 1.92
C TYR A 513 20.68 8.20 1.78
N ASP A 514 20.51 9.15 0.87
CA ASP A 514 21.27 10.41 0.92
C ASP A 514 20.64 11.40 1.91
N LYS A 515 21.27 12.56 2.09
CA LYS A 515 20.83 13.62 3.03
C LYS A 515 19.43 14.17 2.72
N ASP A 516 18.92 13.96 1.51
CA ASP A 516 17.63 14.49 1.07
C ASP A 516 16.54 13.39 1.03
N GLY A 517 16.87 12.17 1.45
CA GLY A 517 15.92 11.06 1.51
C GLY A 517 15.72 10.31 0.18
N TYR A 518 16.59 10.48 -0.81
CA TYR A 518 16.55 9.59 -1.98
C TYR A 518 17.14 8.23 -1.62
N THR A 519 16.43 7.18 -2.05
CA THR A 519 16.79 5.80 -1.73
C THR A 519 17.48 5.07 -2.89
N ALA A 520 18.34 4.12 -2.53
CA ALA A 520 18.78 3.04 -3.42
C ALA A 520 19.13 1.77 -2.60
N PRO A 521 18.88 0.57 -3.13
CA PRO A 521 19.30 -0.69 -2.51
C PRO A 521 20.82 -0.83 -2.61
N ILE A 522 21.46 -1.47 -1.64
CA ILE A 522 22.92 -1.67 -1.61
C ILE A 522 23.23 -3.13 -1.91
N GLU A 523 24.15 -3.41 -2.85
CA GLU A 523 24.48 -4.79 -3.20
C GLU A 523 25.31 -5.49 -2.11
N PRO A 524 25.11 -6.80 -1.89
CA PRO A 524 25.84 -7.56 -0.88
C PRO A 524 27.37 -7.37 -0.90
N ARG A 525 27.97 -7.22 -2.09
CA ARG A 525 29.43 -7.03 -2.23
C ARG A 525 29.96 -5.70 -1.67
N ASP A 526 29.08 -4.73 -1.46
CA ASP A 526 29.41 -3.41 -0.92
C ASP A 526 29.07 -3.33 0.59
N VAL A 527 28.57 -4.42 1.17
CA VAL A 527 28.16 -4.54 2.57
C VAL A 527 29.14 -5.42 3.33
N GLN A 528 29.57 -4.95 4.51
CA GLN A 528 30.23 -5.79 5.51
C GLN A 528 29.22 -6.20 6.58
N LEU A 529 29.11 -7.50 6.84
CA LEU A 529 28.30 -8.06 7.93
C LEU A 529 29.21 -8.62 9.03
N ASP A 530 28.80 -8.43 10.28
CA ASP A 530 29.41 -9.01 11.48
C ASP A 530 28.28 -9.56 12.37
N TYR A 531 28.30 -10.86 12.66
CA TYR A 531 27.21 -11.60 13.30
C TYR A 531 27.66 -12.97 13.85
N ASP A 532 26.85 -13.59 14.70
CA ASP A 532 27.11 -14.93 15.22
C ASP A 532 26.71 -16.04 14.22
N GLU A 533 27.73 -16.60 13.54
CA GLU A 533 27.58 -17.71 12.60
C GLU A 533 27.08 -19.04 13.23
N THR A 534 27.07 -19.16 14.56
CA THR A 534 26.52 -20.34 15.26
C THR A 534 25.00 -20.27 15.41
N VAL A 535 24.45 -19.05 15.49
CA VAL A 535 23.01 -18.78 15.61
C VAL A 535 22.33 -18.72 14.24
N VAL A 536 22.97 -18.07 13.25
CA VAL A 536 22.37 -17.83 11.92
C VAL A 536 23.40 -18.01 10.79
N ASP A 537 22.94 -18.36 9.60
CA ASP A 537 23.73 -18.44 8.35
C ASP A 537 23.20 -17.40 7.37
N ILE A 538 24.05 -16.49 6.89
CA ILE A 538 23.65 -15.45 5.95
C ILE A 538 24.26 -15.72 4.58
N THR A 539 23.39 -15.87 3.57
CA THR A 539 23.80 -16.15 2.18
C THR A 539 23.30 -15.04 1.25
N GLU A 540 24.14 -14.59 0.32
CA GLU A 540 23.71 -13.69 -0.77
C GLU A 540 22.68 -14.39 -1.68
N ASN A 541 21.75 -13.61 -2.23
CA ASN A 541 20.82 -14.08 -3.25
C ASN A 541 21.01 -13.35 -4.59
N ASN A 542 20.47 -13.94 -5.66
CA ASN A 542 20.64 -13.46 -7.03
C ASN A 542 19.99 -12.10 -7.33
N TYR A 543 19.22 -11.54 -6.39
CA TYR A 543 18.47 -10.30 -6.54
C TYR A 543 19.12 -9.11 -5.83
N GLY A 544 20.38 -9.25 -5.37
CA GLY A 544 21.10 -8.19 -4.68
C GLY A 544 20.61 -7.96 -3.24
N SER A 545 20.16 -9.02 -2.57
CA SER A 545 19.80 -9.02 -1.15
C SER A 545 20.34 -10.29 -0.46
N PHE A 546 20.04 -10.45 0.83
CA PHE A 546 20.51 -11.56 1.67
C PHE A 546 19.37 -12.50 2.05
N THR A 547 19.71 -13.73 2.42
CA THR A 547 18.81 -14.73 3.02
C THR A 547 19.41 -15.18 4.35
N ALA A 548 18.65 -15.03 5.43
CA ALA A 548 18.97 -15.56 6.75
C ALA A 548 18.39 -16.96 6.94
N ASN A 549 19.22 -17.88 7.42
CA ASN A 549 18.86 -19.27 7.70
C ASN A 549 19.16 -19.57 9.19
N PRO A 550 18.17 -19.96 10.01
CA PRO A 550 18.40 -20.22 11.42
C PRO A 550 19.18 -21.52 11.65
N LYS A 551 20.12 -21.50 12.60
CA LYS A 551 20.93 -22.67 13.01
C LYS A 551 20.63 -23.16 14.44
N ALA A 552 20.24 -22.27 15.35
CA ALA A 552 19.97 -22.59 16.75
C ALA A 552 18.58 -22.11 17.19
N GLU A 553 17.81 -22.98 17.86
CA GLU A 553 16.46 -22.68 18.37
C GLU A 553 16.53 -22.04 19.75
N GLY A 554 15.75 -20.98 19.98
CA GLY A 554 15.72 -20.27 21.26
C GLY A 554 16.89 -19.30 21.46
N GLU A 555 17.61 -18.96 20.39
CA GLU A 555 18.75 -18.03 20.40
C GLU A 555 18.44 -16.72 19.66
N SER A 556 19.28 -15.71 19.87
CA SER A 556 19.21 -14.42 19.17
C SER A 556 20.59 -13.94 18.73
N ALA A 557 20.65 -13.13 17.68
CA ALA A 557 21.88 -12.55 17.17
C ALA A 557 21.63 -11.13 16.65
N LEU A 558 22.61 -10.25 16.83
CA LEU A 558 22.62 -8.93 16.22
C LEU A 558 23.53 -8.94 15.00
N ILE A 559 22.99 -8.68 13.81
CA ILE A 559 23.83 -8.42 12.63
C ILE A 559 24.21 -6.94 12.64
N THR A 560 25.50 -6.65 12.75
CA THR A 560 26.05 -5.32 12.48
C THR A 560 26.32 -5.20 10.98
N VAL A 561 25.57 -4.32 10.32
CA VAL A 561 25.70 -3.99 8.89
C VAL A 561 26.55 -2.73 8.77
N THR A 562 27.63 -2.77 7.98
CA THR A 562 28.48 -1.60 7.71
C THR A 562 28.61 -1.35 6.20
N VAL A 563 28.38 -0.11 5.76
CA VAL A 563 28.61 0.36 4.38
C VAL A 563 29.29 1.74 4.42
N GLN A 564 30.46 1.88 3.79
CA GLN A 564 31.24 3.14 3.78
C GLN A 564 31.46 3.78 5.16
N GLY A 565 31.45 2.98 6.23
CA GLY A 565 31.58 3.45 7.62
C GLY A 565 30.25 3.74 8.33
N HIS A 566 29.14 3.90 7.59
CA HIS A 566 27.80 3.99 8.18
C HIS A 566 27.39 2.62 8.71
N LYS A 567 26.74 2.60 9.88
CA LYS A 567 26.28 1.37 10.54
C LYS A 567 24.77 1.34 10.73
N THR A 568 24.21 0.15 10.66
CA THR A 568 22.87 -0.17 11.19
C THR A 568 22.87 -1.59 11.74
N TYR A 569 21.91 -1.88 12.60
CA TYR A 569 21.80 -3.16 13.28
C TYR A 569 20.52 -3.87 12.87
N LEU A 570 20.60 -5.16 12.56
CA LEU A 570 19.46 -6.02 12.28
C LEU A 570 19.36 -7.08 13.39
N PRO A 571 18.45 -6.92 14.37
CA PRO A 571 18.20 -7.93 15.38
C PRO A 571 17.49 -9.14 14.76
N ILE A 572 17.97 -10.33 15.12
CA ILE A 572 17.41 -11.63 14.71
C ILE A 572 17.05 -12.42 15.95
N THR A 573 15.83 -12.96 15.99
CA THR A 573 15.35 -13.88 17.03
C THR A 573 14.89 -15.19 16.39
N ILE A 574 15.23 -16.33 16.99
CA ILE A 574 14.89 -17.66 16.48
C ILE A 574 14.04 -18.42 17.49
N GLY A 575 12.76 -18.62 17.16
CA GLY A 575 11.77 -19.18 18.05
C GLY A 575 11.35 -18.21 19.17
N LEU A 576 10.46 -18.69 20.05
CA LEU A 576 9.98 -17.94 21.21
C LEU A 576 9.95 -18.86 22.44
N SER A 577 10.43 -18.37 23.58
CA SER A 577 10.26 -19.04 24.87
C SER A 577 8.89 -18.68 25.47
N THR A 578 8.15 -19.69 25.94
CA THR A 578 6.89 -19.46 26.66
C THR A 578 7.18 -19.34 28.15
N LYS A 579 6.74 -18.24 28.77
CA LYS A 579 6.82 -18.00 30.21
C LYS A 579 5.40 -17.87 30.77
N LEU A 580 5.17 -18.40 31.96
CA LEU A 580 3.98 -18.08 32.75
C LEU A 580 4.11 -16.63 33.22
N ALA A 581 3.04 -15.86 33.08
CA ALA A 581 2.92 -14.48 33.56
C ALA A 581 2.02 -14.40 34.80
N ASP A 582 0.95 -15.21 34.84
CA ASP A 582 0.01 -15.31 35.95
C ASP A 582 -0.70 -16.68 35.87
N ASP A 583 -0.91 -17.37 36.99
CA ASP A 583 -1.71 -18.62 37.07
C ASP A 583 -3.15 -18.36 37.52
N PHE A 584 -3.47 -17.14 37.98
CA PHE A 584 -4.73 -16.74 38.58
C PHE A 584 -5.07 -17.46 39.90
N ASP A 585 -4.07 -18.01 40.61
CA ASP A 585 -4.28 -18.61 41.95
C ASP A 585 -4.55 -17.54 43.02
N ASP A 586 -4.08 -16.30 42.86
CA ASP A 586 -4.37 -15.17 43.75
C ASP A 586 -5.45 -14.23 43.16
N PRO A 587 -6.71 -14.27 43.65
CA PRO A 587 -7.78 -13.44 43.13
C PRO A 587 -7.75 -11.99 43.63
N ASP A 588 -6.93 -11.65 44.65
CA ASP A 588 -6.94 -10.30 45.23
C ASP A 588 -6.24 -9.26 44.33
N ASP A 589 -5.36 -9.70 43.42
CA ASP A 589 -4.72 -8.86 42.38
C ASP A 589 -5.67 -8.48 41.23
N TRP A 590 -6.88 -9.07 41.20
CA TRP A 590 -7.82 -8.97 40.08
C TRP A 590 -9.19 -8.42 40.49
N SER A 591 -9.56 -7.29 39.89
CA SER A 591 -10.86 -6.63 40.04
C SER A 591 -11.75 -6.82 38.80
N TYR A 592 -12.99 -6.32 38.85
CA TYR A 592 -13.83 -6.24 37.65
C TYR A 592 -14.53 -4.89 37.48
N THR A 593 -14.74 -4.50 36.22
CA THR A 593 -15.52 -3.31 35.83
C THR A 593 -16.43 -3.65 34.65
N THR A 594 -17.42 -2.80 34.34
CA THR A 594 -18.36 -3.03 33.22
C THR A 594 -18.58 -1.78 32.38
N TYR A 595 -18.97 -1.97 31.13
CA TYR A 595 -19.37 -0.89 30.24
C TYR A 595 -20.55 -1.31 29.32
N PRO A 596 -21.55 -0.43 29.09
CA PRO A 596 -21.88 0.75 29.89
C PRO A 596 -22.44 0.36 31.26
N SER A 597 -22.74 1.33 32.13
CA SER A 597 -23.19 1.09 33.51
C SER A 597 -24.42 0.17 33.72
N PRO A 598 -25.33 -0.07 32.76
CA PRO A 598 -26.35 -1.12 32.88
C PRO A 598 -25.81 -2.56 32.86
N VAL A 599 -24.61 -2.81 32.33
CA VAL A 599 -24.00 -4.15 32.26
C VAL A 599 -23.60 -4.61 33.66
N LYS A 600 -24.01 -5.83 34.02
CA LYS A 600 -23.66 -6.46 35.30
C LYS A 600 -22.61 -7.53 35.08
N ALA A 601 -21.70 -7.67 36.04
CA ALA A 601 -20.75 -8.75 36.10
C ALA A 601 -20.45 -9.14 37.55
N SER A 602 -19.82 -10.30 37.73
CA SER A 602 -19.18 -10.72 38.98
C SER A 602 -17.93 -11.54 38.65
N LEU A 603 -16.94 -11.49 39.55
CA LEU A 603 -15.68 -12.21 39.45
C LEU A 603 -15.55 -13.12 40.69
N GLU A 604 -15.22 -14.39 40.48
CA GLU A 604 -15.10 -15.41 41.53
C GLU A 604 -13.91 -16.33 41.25
N SER A 605 -13.10 -16.65 42.27
CA SER A 605 -12.11 -17.74 42.18
C SER A 605 -12.83 -19.09 42.19
N VAL A 606 -12.52 -19.93 41.21
CA VAL A 606 -13.08 -21.29 41.04
C VAL A 606 -11.98 -22.30 40.73
N ALA A 607 -12.30 -23.58 40.67
CA ALA A 607 -11.33 -24.58 40.21
C ALA A 607 -10.97 -24.37 38.73
N GLY A 608 -9.67 -24.23 38.45
CA GLY A 608 -9.12 -24.00 37.13
C GLY A 608 -8.89 -25.28 36.31
N ARG A 609 -8.14 -25.10 35.23
CA ARG A 609 -7.37 -26.13 34.52
C ARG A 609 -6.17 -26.60 35.36
N THR A 610 -5.57 -25.68 36.12
CA THR A 610 -4.29 -25.84 36.83
C THR A 610 -4.32 -25.04 38.13
N GLY A 611 -4.79 -25.66 39.21
CA GLY A 611 -5.03 -24.93 40.46
C GLY A 611 -6.41 -24.28 40.43
N GLN A 612 -6.47 -23.00 40.78
CA GLN A 612 -7.65 -22.16 40.69
C GLN A 612 -7.67 -21.41 39.33
N GLY A 613 -8.73 -20.64 39.10
CA GLY A 613 -8.84 -19.74 37.97
C GLY A 613 -9.99 -18.76 38.19
N LEU A 614 -10.01 -17.67 37.42
CA LEU A 614 -11.00 -16.61 37.60
C LEU A 614 -12.23 -16.85 36.72
N GLN A 615 -13.39 -17.06 37.35
CA GLN A 615 -14.69 -17.09 36.69
C GLN A 615 -15.28 -15.67 36.61
N LEU A 616 -15.36 -15.11 35.41
CA LEU A 616 -16.15 -13.92 35.12
C LEU A 616 -17.55 -14.33 34.65
N THR A 617 -18.58 -13.95 35.40
CA THR A 617 -19.99 -14.03 34.98
C THR A 617 -20.45 -12.65 34.53
N TYR A 618 -21.21 -12.56 33.44
CA TYR A 618 -21.64 -11.27 32.85
C TYR A 618 -23.04 -11.32 32.24
N ASP A 619 -23.72 -10.16 32.24
CA ASP A 619 -25.07 -9.97 31.70
C ASP A 619 -25.08 -8.89 30.61
N PHE A 620 -25.14 -9.33 29.36
CA PHE A 620 -25.22 -8.49 28.16
C PHE A 620 -26.65 -8.33 27.63
N SER A 621 -27.66 -8.73 28.41
CA SER A 621 -29.09 -8.54 28.08
C SER A 621 -29.66 -7.20 28.54
N THR A 622 -28.92 -6.42 29.33
CA THR A 622 -29.42 -5.20 29.99
C THR A 622 -29.46 -3.96 29.08
N THR A 623 -28.82 -3.99 27.91
CA THR A 623 -28.76 -2.86 26.96
C THR A 623 -28.44 -3.33 25.54
N THR A 624 -28.69 -2.49 24.54
CA THR A 624 -28.42 -2.72 23.10
C THR A 624 -27.20 -1.96 22.57
N ALA A 625 -26.48 -1.22 23.42
CA ALA A 625 -25.18 -0.61 23.10
C ALA A 625 -24.08 -1.68 22.90
N THR A 626 -22.81 -1.29 22.76
CA THR A 626 -21.68 -2.22 22.97
C THR A 626 -21.60 -2.60 24.44
N ARG A 627 -21.48 -3.90 24.78
CA ARG A 627 -21.42 -4.40 26.17
C ARG A 627 -20.07 -5.05 26.42
N ALA A 628 -19.41 -4.71 27.52
CA ALA A 628 -18.16 -5.33 27.95
C ALA A 628 -18.15 -5.55 29.48
N ALA A 629 -17.49 -6.63 29.90
CA ALA A 629 -17.20 -6.92 31.31
C ALA A 629 -15.71 -7.22 31.42
N TYR A 630 -14.98 -6.40 32.18
CA TYR A 630 -13.53 -6.43 32.27
C TYR A 630 -13.09 -7.15 33.54
N ILE A 631 -12.12 -8.04 33.40
CA ILE A 631 -11.24 -8.54 34.46
C ILE A 631 -10.02 -7.62 34.42
N GLN A 632 -9.69 -6.94 35.51
CA GLN A 632 -8.72 -5.84 35.53
C GLN A 632 -7.67 -6.07 36.62
N ALA A 633 -6.41 -6.09 36.23
CA ALA A 633 -5.27 -6.15 37.14
C ALA A 633 -5.09 -4.80 37.85
N ASP A 634 -4.95 -4.82 39.17
CA ASP A 634 -4.65 -3.62 39.97
C ASP A 634 -3.68 -3.98 41.14
N PRO A 635 -2.38 -3.66 41.02
CA PRO A 635 -1.73 -2.91 39.95
C PRO A 635 -1.67 -3.68 38.61
N MET A 636 -1.40 -2.96 37.51
CA MET A 636 -1.24 -3.60 36.19
C MET A 636 -0.08 -4.61 36.20
N LEU A 637 -0.37 -5.86 35.82
CA LEU A 637 0.57 -6.97 35.81
C LEU A 637 1.71 -6.71 34.83
N GLU A 638 2.95 -6.67 35.31
CA GLU A 638 4.13 -6.47 34.45
C GLU A 638 4.50 -7.74 33.67
N LEU A 639 4.55 -7.63 32.34
CA LEU A 639 4.87 -8.74 31.44
C LEU A 639 6.38 -8.80 31.21
N SER A 640 6.99 -9.89 31.66
CA SER A 640 8.46 -10.04 31.70
C SER A 640 9.11 -10.26 30.32
N GLY A 641 9.78 -9.23 29.79
CA GLY A 641 10.58 -9.28 28.56
C GLY A 641 9.79 -8.87 27.31
N ASP A 642 10.42 -9.01 26.13
CA ASP A 642 9.94 -8.44 24.86
C ASP A 642 8.78 -9.24 24.22
N VAL A 643 7.65 -9.34 24.92
CA VAL A 643 6.48 -10.19 24.56
C VAL A 643 6.05 -10.04 23.10
N GLN A 644 6.26 -11.07 22.28
CA GLN A 644 5.72 -11.11 20.91
C GLN A 644 4.30 -11.70 20.86
N LYS A 645 3.89 -12.51 21.85
CA LYS A 645 2.51 -13.00 21.97
C LYS A 645 2.07 -13.10 23.42
N ILE A 646 0.81 -12.81 23.70
CA ILE A 646 0.14 -13.12 24.97
C ILE A 646 -0.91 -14.21 24.72
N GLY A 647 -1.07 -15.15 25.64
CA GLY A 647 -2.06 -16.20 25.52
C GLY A 647 -2.46 -16.80 26.86
N LEU A 648 -3.60 -17.47 26.90
CA LEU A 648 -4.18 -18.02 28.11
C LEU A 648 -5.13 -19.16 27.80
N TRP A 649 -5.48 -19.95 28.82
CA TRP A 649 -6.54 -20.95 28.73
C TRP A 649 -7.88 -20.34 29.10
N VAL A 650 -8.91 -20.64 28.31
CA VAL A 650 -10.27 -20.12 28.49
C VAL A 650 -11.27 -21.26 28.44
N TYR A 651 -12.03 -21.43 29.51
CA TYR A 651 -13.22 -22.27 29.54
C TYR A 651 -14.39 -21.50 28.92
N GLY A 652 -14.77 -21.87 27.70
CA GLY A 652 -15.86 -21.19 26.97
C GLY A 652 -17.26 -21.64 27.39
N ASP A 653 -18.24 -20.76 27.19
CA ASP A 653 -19.69 -21.01 27.35
C ASP A 653 -20.44 -21.21 26.02
N GLY A 654 -19.75 -21.07 24.89
CA GLY A 654 -20.30 -21.15 23.55
C GLY A 654 -21.21 -19.99 23.15
N LYS A 655 -21.22 -18.86 23.89
CA LYS A 655 -22.12 -17.72 23.61
C LYS A 655 -21.65 -16.78 22.51
N GLY A 656 -20.38 -16.87 22.10
CA GLY A 656 -19.85 -16.17 20.93
C GLY A 656 -19.34 -14.75 21.17
N ALA A 657 -19.18 -14.31 22.43
CA ALA A 657 -18.53 -13.05 22.78
C ALA A 657 -17.12 -12.95 22.16
N TRP A 658 -16.70 -11.74 21.80
CA TRP A 658 -15.32 -11.47 21.38
C TRP A 658 -14.44 -11.33 22.62
N LEU A 659 -13.25 -11.94 22.64
CA LEU A 659 -12.34 -11.87 23.77
C LEU A 659 -11.12 -11.01 23.43
N HIS A 660 -10.87 -10.01 24.27
CA HIS A 660 -9.74 -9.09 24.13
C HIS A 660 -8.89 -9.01 25.40
N ALA A 661 -7.64 -8.59 25.23
CA ALA A 661 -6.78 -8.07 26.29
C ALA A 661 -6.37 -6.63 25.97
N VAL A 662 -6.02 -5.83 26.98
CA VAL A 662 -5.41 -4.51 26.81
C VAL A 662 -4.10 -4.48 27.58
N ILE A 663 -2.99 -4.28 26.86
CA ILE A 663 -1.67 -4.03 27.45
C ILE A 663 -1.33 -2.54 27.35
N ARG A 664 -0.41 -2.07 28.19
CA ARG A 664 0.27 -0.79 28.07
C ARG A 664 1.76 -0.99 27.90
N ASP A 665 2.40 -0.16 27.11
CA ASP A 665 3.87 -0.17 26.97
C ASP A 665 4.56 0.73 28.02
N ALA A 666 5.89 0.77 28.01
CA ALA A 666 6.67 1.61 28.92
C ALA A 666 6.48 3.13 28.68
N ALA A 667 5.95 3.53 27.53
CA ALA A 667 5.49 4.89 27.25
C ALA A 667 4.01 5.10 27.62
N ASN A 668 3.38 4.13 28.30
CA ASN A 668 1.98 4.12 28.73
C ASN A 668 0.94 4.11 27.58
N THR A 669 1.37 3.85 26.33
CA THR A 669 0.49 3.67 25.17
C THR A 669 -0.30 2.37 25.33
N SER A 670 -1.61 2.40 25.06
CA SER A 670 -2.51 1.24 25.24
C SER A 670 -2.77 0.49 23.93
N TYR A 671 -2.70 -0.84 23.97
CA TYR A 671 -2.89 -1.72 22.81
C TYR A 671 -3.96 -2.78 23.11
N THR A 672 -5.01 -2.83 22.28
CA THR A 672 -6.07 -3.84 22.40
C THR A 672 -5.75 -5.04 21.50
N LEU A 673 -5.62 -6.21 22.11
CA LEU A 673 -5.24 -7.46 21.46
C LEU A 673 -6.47 -8.37 21.33
N SER A 674 -6.72 -8.93 20.15
CA SER A 674 -7.83 -9.89 19.94
C SER A 674 -7.35 -11.32 20.21
N LEU A 675 -7.77 -11.87 21.35
CA LEU A 675 -7.44 -13.24 21.77
C LEU A 675 -8.34 -14.27 21.07
N ALA A 676 -9.63 -13.95 20.90
CA ALA A 676 -10.55 -14.78 20.14
C ALA A 676 -11.68 -13.95 19.53
N SER A 677 -11.90 -14.12 18.22
CA SER A 677 -12.97 -13.41 17.50
C SER A 677 -14.38 -13.89 17.84
N GLN A 678 -14.57 -15.10 18.39
CA GLN A 678 -15.83 -15.57 18.99
C GLN A 678 -15.56 -16.72 19.98
N ILE A 679 -16.05 -16.64 21.21
CA ILE A 679 -16.08 -17.76 22.17
C ILE A 679 -17.24 -18.71 21.82
N ASN A 680 -17.09 -19.45 20.71
CA ASN A 680 -18.09 -20.38 20.18
C ASN A 680 -17.88 -21.85 20.62
N TRP A 681 -16.94 -22.09 21.53
CA TRP A 681 -16.63 -23.42 22.08
C TRP A 681 -17.11 -23.54 23.53
N THR A 682 -17.26 -24.78 23.99
CA THR A 682 -17.44 -25.12 25.40
C THR A 682 -16.23 -25.90 25.92
N GLY A 683 -15.82 -25.66 27.16
CA GLY A 683 -14.63 -26.29 27.74
C GLY A 683 -13.33 -25.51 27.49
N TRP A 684 -12.22 -26.05 27.97
CA TRP A 684 -10.89 -25.41 27.90
C TRP A 684 -10.32 -25.35 26.49
N LYS A 685 -9.91 -24.15 26.07
CA LYS A 685 -9.15 -23.90 24.84
C LYS A 685 -8.07 -22.85 25.11
N TYR A 686 -6.86 -23.08 24.62
CA TYR A 686 -5.81 -22.06 24.60
C TYR A 686 -6.08 -21.05 23.49
N VAL A 687 -5.94 -19.77 23.81
CA VAL A 687 -6.08 -18.65 22.87
C VAL A 687 -4.85 -17.76 22.98
N GLU A 688 -4.35 -17.24 21.86
CA GLU A 688 -3.20 -16.33 21.84
C GLU A 688 -3.43 -15.18 20.85
N ALA A 689 -2.87 -14.01 21.18
CA ALA A 689 -2.82 -12.84 20.33
C ALA A 689 -1.35 -12.42 20.15
N SER A 690 -1.00 -11.99 18.94
CA SER A 690 0.32 -11.39 18.70
C SER A 690 0.33 -9.95 19.22
N VAL A 691 1.45 -9.55 19.80
CA VAL A 691 1.70 -8.18 20.24
C VAL A 691 2.19 -7.38 19.03
N PRO A 692 1.70 -6.15 18.79
CA PRO A 692 2.17 -5.28 17.72
C PRO A 692 3.69 -5.05 17.74
N ALA A 693 4.26 -4.81 16.57
CA ALA A 693 5.68 -4.49 16.48
C ALA A 693 5.98 -3.14 17.16
N GLY A 694 7.13 -3.06 17.83
CA GLY A 694 7.68 -1.80 18.34
C GLY A 694 7.04 -1.20 19.59
N ILE A 695 6.27 -1.98 20.34
CA ILE A 695 6.01 -1.74 21.77
C ILE A 695 7.32 -1.51 22.53
N ARG A 696 7.33 -0.54 23.47
CA ARG A 696 8.44 -0.31 24.41
C ARG A 696 8.26 -1.16 25.68
N TYR A 697 9.30 -1.90 26.10
CA TYR A 697 9.25 -2.75 27.30
C TYR A 697 9.83 -2.03 28.53
N PRO A 698 9.40 -2.38 29.77
CA PRO A 698 8.43 -3.42 30.12
C PRO A 698 6.98 -3.04 29.76
N ALA A 699 6.26 -3.99 29.19
CA ALA A 699 4.83 -3.86 28.93
C ALA A 699 4.02 -4.39 30.12
N LYS A 700 2.82 -3.88 30.37
CA LYS A 700 1.96 -4.28 31.49
C LYS A 700 0.56 -4.64 31.00
N LEU A 701 0.02 -5.77 31.43
CA LEU A 701 -1.37 -6.13 31.18
C LEU A 701 -2.29 -5.33 32.12
N TRP A 702 -3.25 -4.62 31.53
CA TRP A 702 -4.24 -3.86 32.28
C TRP A 702 -5.52 -4.68 32.50
N ARG A 703 -6.06 -5.31 31.44
CA ARG A 703 -7.38 -5.98 31.53
C ARG A 703 -7.63 -7.00 30.43
N ILE A 704 -8.43 -8.01 30.73
CA ILE A 704 -8.95 -9.05 29.81
C ILE A 704 -10.48 -8.96 29.84
N TYR A 705 -11.16 -9.02 28.69
CA TYR A 705 -12.61 -8.80 28.65
C TYR A 705 -13.33 -9.50 27.48
N PRO A 706 -14.47 -10.18 27.73
CA PRO A 706 -15.49 -10.37 26.71
C PRO A 706 -16.17 -9.06 26.33
N VAL A 707 -16.47 -8.89 25.04
CA VAL A 707 -17.29 -7.81 24.49
C VAL A 707 -18.31 -8.35 23.48
N GLU A 708 -19.47 -7.71 23.42
CA GLU A 708 -20.49 -7.94 22.39
C GLU A 708 -20.94 -6.60 21.80
N THR A 709 -20.87 -6.49 20.47
CA THR A 709 -21.23 -5.29 19.70
C THR A 709 -22.54 -5.47 18.95
N ASP A 710 -23.00 -6.71 18.71
CA ASP A 710 -24.28 -6.96 18.04
C ASP A 710 -25.44 -6.68 18.99
N ARG A 711 -26.21 -5.63 18.67
CA ARG A 711 -27.43 -5.21 19.39
C ARG A 711 -28.52 -6.29 19.48
N ASN A 712 -28.48 -7.30 18.61
CA ASN A 712 -29.48 -8.37 18.54
C ASN A 712 -29.16 -9.55 19.47
N LYS A 713 -27.92 -9.67 19.96
CA LYS A 713 -27.48 -10.80 20.80
C LYS A 713 -27.54 -10.46 22.29
N GLN A 714 -28.70 -10.69 22.90
CA GLN A 714 -28.91 -10.46 24.33
C GLN A 714 -28.83 -11.78 25.10
N TYR A 715 -27.83 -11.90 25.98
CA TYR A 715 -27.58 -13.11 26.76
C TYR A 715 -26.81 -12.81 28.06
N THR A 716 -26.88 -13.75 29.00
CA THR A 716 -25.88 -13.88 30.07
C THR A 716 -24.86 -14.95 29.69
N GLY A 717 -23.61 -14.74 30.09
CA GLY A 717 -22.49 -15.64 29.81
C GLY A 717 -21.58 -15.79 31.02
N LYS A 718 -20.65 -16.75 30.92
CA LYS A 718 -19.58 -16.94 31.88
C LYS A 718 -18.36 -17.55 31.22
N ILE A 719 -17.18 -17.08 31.62
CA ILE A 719 -15.90 -17.68 31.22
C ILE A 719 -15.07 -17.96 32.46
N ILE A 720 -14.18 -18.95 32.38
CA ILE A 720 -13.10 -19.15 33.36
C ILE A 720 -11.79 -18.92 32.61
N ILE A 721 -10.89 -18.13 33.18
CA ILE A 721 -9.52 -17.93 32.69
C ILE A 721 -8.49 -18.56 33.64
N ASP A 722 -7.40 -19.06 33.05
CA ASP A 722 -6.31 -19.79 33.73
C ASP A 722 -5.03 -19.67 32.86
N ASP A 723 -3.85 -19.91 33.43
CA ASP A 723 -2.56 -20.05 32.72
C ASP A 723 -2.26 -18.87 31.77
N LEU A 724 -2.19 -17.63 32.29
CA LEU A 724 -1.73 -16.50 31.49
C LEU A 724 -0.25 -16.68 31.17
N THR A 725 0.08 -16.68 29.89
CA THR A 725 1.42 -16.91 29.38
C THR A 725 1.82 -15.83 28.37
N VAL A 726 3.12 -15.56 28.32
CA VAL A 726 3.75 -14.68 27.35
C VAL A 726 4.80 -15.45 26.57
N LYS A 727 4.86 -15.22 25.26
CA LYS A 727 5.92 -15.75 24.39
C LYS A 727 6.89 -14.62 24.10
N VAL A 728 8.10 -14.76 24.63
CA VAL A 728 9.17 -13.77 24.51
C VAL A 728 10.31 -14.33 23.65
N PRO A 729 10.94 -13.50 22.83
CA PRO A 729 12.19 -13.86 22.18
C PRO A 729 13.30 -13.87 23.23
N PRO A 730 14.48 -14.41 22.89
CA PRO A 730 15.69 -14.19 23.68
C PRO A 730 16.03 -12.70 23.68
N THR A 731 16.49 -12.19 24.82
CA THR A 731 16.80 -10.76 25.00
C THR A 731 18.06 -10.38 24.22
N LEU A 732 17.98 -9.29 23.47
CA LEU A 732 19.08 -8.77 22.66
C LEU A 732 19.17 -7.25 22.82
N GLU A 733 20.28 -6.75 23.37
CA GLU A 733 20.54 -5.31 23.42
C GLU A 733 20.91 -4.80 22.03
N VAL A 734 20.16 -3.80 21.54
CA VAL A 734 20.46 -3.10 20.29
C VAL A 734 21.02 -1.72 20.65
N PRO A 735 22.19 -1.31 20.12
CA PRO A 735 22.74 0.02 20.40
C PRO A 735 21.77 1.13 19.99
N GLU A 736 21.56 2.10 20.88
CA GLU A 736 20.76 3.29 20.57
C GLU A 736 21.35 4.06 19.39
N LYS A 737 20.47 4.53 18.51
CA LYS A 737 20.83 5.27 17.31
C LYS A 737 20.50 6.74 17.49
N SER A 738 21.52 7.58 17.62
CA SER A 738 21.34 9.03 17.51
C SER A 738 20.79 9.36 16.13
N GLU A 739 19.62 9.99 16.10
CA GLU A 739 19.04 10.61 14.90
C GLU A 739 19.75 11.94 14.62
N SER A 740 19.92 12.28 13.35
CA SER A 740 20.48 13.57 12.93
C SER A 740 19.32 14.55 12.68
N PRO A 741 19.34 15.78 13.24
CA PRO A 741 18.28 16.76 13.05
C PRO A 741 18.02 17.09 11.58
N ASP A 742 16.75 17.10 11.16
CA ASP A 742 16.40 17.55 9.81
C ASP A 742 16.51 19.09 9.69
N PRO A 743 17.14 19.63 8.63
CA PRO A 743 17.31 21.07 8.45
C PRO A 743 16.02 21.86 8.22
N LEU A 744 14.86 21.20 8.08
CA LEU A 744 13.55 21.88 8.09
C LEU A 744 13.29 22.56 9.45
N ILE A 745 13.63 21.91 10.56
CA ILE A 745 13.42 22.45 11.90
C ILE A 745 14.64 23.29 12.29
N ILE A 746 14.40 24.56 12.65
CA ILE A 746 15.44 25.46 13.16
C ILE A 746 15.95 24.92 14.50
N GLN A 747 17.25 24.61 14.58
CA GLN A 747 17.89 24.08 15.79
C GLN A 747 18.31 25.15 16.78
N ASN A 748 18.95 26.21 16.28
CA ASN A 748 19.37 27.36 17.06
C ASN A 748 19.15 28.65 16.25
N GLY A 749 18.06 29.37 16.50
CA GLY A 749 17.74 30.60 15.76
C GLY A 749 16.29 31.04 15.83
N GLU A 750 15.90 31.84 14.84
CA GLU A 750 14.54 32.35 14.56
C GLU A 750 14.33 32.26 13.05
N ILE A 751 13.07 32.19 12.59
CA ILE A 751 12.74 32.28 11.15
C ILE A 751 13.34 33.55 10.54
N ASN A 752 13.87 33.44 9.33
CA ASN A 752 14.45 34.57 8.62
C ASN A 752 13.43 35.71 8.42
N LYS A 753 13.79 36.94 8.78
CA LYS A 753 12.91 38.13 8.77
C LYS A 753 12.43 38.56 7.39
N ASN A 754 13.00 38.01 6.32
CA ASN A 754 12.53 38.22 4.94
C ASN A 754 11.48 37.19 4.50
N HIS A 755 11.32 36.09 5.24
CA HIS A 755 10.30 35.08 4.99
C HIS A 755 8.94 35.59 5.49
N TRP A 756 7.86 35.23 4.80
CA TRP A 756 6.52 35.38 5.34
C TRP A 756 6.14 34.11 6.11
N THR A 757 5.21 34.22 7.04
CA THR A 757 4.95 33.14 8.00
C THR A 757 3.49 32.70 8.04
N PHE A 758 3.27 31.43 8.39
CA PHE A 758 1.96 30.88 8.72
C PHE A 758 2.08 29.94 9.92
N ALA A 759 1.06 29.91 10.78
CA ALA A 759 1.04 29.03 11.95
C ALA A 759 0.20 27.78 11.70
N VAL A 760 0.57 26.66 12.31
CA VAL A 760 -0.19 25.41 12.32
C VAL A 760 -0.45 24.97 13.75
N LEU A 761 -1.72 24.65 14.04
CA LEU A 761 -2.24 24.13 15.30
C LEU A 761 -2.97 22.81 15.02
N ALA A 762 -2.81 21.79 15.86
CA ALA A 762 -3.49 20.49 15.73
C ALA A 762 -3.79 19.88 17.11
N ASP A 763 -4.67 18.89 17.14
CA ASP A 763 -4.83 17.95 18.27
C ASP A 763 -5.06 18.63 19.64
N SER A 764 -5.89 19.67 19.68
CA SER A 764 -6.35 20.27 20.95
C SER A 764 -7.38 19.39 21.65
N GLN A 765 -8.26 18.74 20.89
CA GLN A 765 -9.31 17.81 21.31
C GLN A 765 -10.04 18.24 22.60
N PHE A 766 -10.73 19.38 22.57
CA PHE A 766 -11.63 19.79 23.66
C PHE A 766 -13.10 19.44 23.40
N ALA A 767 -13.91 19.40 24.46
CA ALA A 767 -15.36 19.15 24.36
C ALA A 767 -16.16 20.20 25.14
N ALA A 768 -17.33 20.57 24.61
CA ALA A 768 -18.25 21.53 25.24
C ALA A 768 -18.90 21.00 26.53
N ALA A 769 -18.84 19.70 26.78
CA ALA A 769 -19.16 19.09 28.07
C ALA A 769 -18.21 19.54 29.20
N SER A 770 -16.98 19.96 28.86
CA SER A 770 -15.91 20.34 29.80
C SER A 770 -15.26 21.68 29.39
N PRO A 771 -16.01 22.79 29.31
CA PRO A 771 -15.56 24.03 28.66
C PRO A 771 -14.46 24.80 29.42
N ASN A 772 -14.05 24.32 30.60
CA ASN A 772 -12.96 24.86 31.41
C ASN A 772 -11.79 23.86 31.55
N SER A 773 -11.74 22.80 30.73
CA SER A 773 -10.69 21.78 30.81
C SER A 773 -9.30 22.34 30.49
N GLN A 774 -8.27 21.57 30.83
CA GLN A 774 -6.88 21.87 30.48
C GLN A 774 -6.71 22.04 28.96
N GLN A 775 -7.38 21.20 28.15
CA GLN A 775 -7.37 21.31 26.68
C GLN A 775 -7.87 22.67 26.18
N VAL A 776 -8.97 23.18 26.74
CA VAL A 776 -9.50 24.51 26.37
C VAL A 776 -8.51 25.62 26.76
N GLN A 777 -7.86 25.50 27.92
CA GLN A 777 -6.88 26.48 28.39
C GLN A 777 -5.64 26.49 27.49
N MET A 778 -5.10 25.33 27.14
CA MET A 778 -3.94 25.18 26.25
C MET A 778 -4.24 25.62 24.81
N ALA A 779 -5.44 25.33 24.30
CA ALA A 779 -5.89 25.83 23.00
C ALA A 779 -5.94 27.36 22.97
N ARG A 780 -6.54 28.00 24.00
CA ARG A 780 -6.59 29.46 24.12
C ARG A 780 -5.21 30.09 24.26
N GLU A 781 -4.35 29.50 25.07
CA GLU A 781 -2.96 29.95 25.22
C GLU A 781 -2.22 29.88 23.89
N SER A 782 -2.30 28.75 23.18
CA SER A 782 -1.66 28.57 21.87
C SER A 782 -2.16 29.60 20.85
N LEU A 783 -3.48 29.81 20.76
CA LEU A 783 -4.07 30.83 19.88
C LEU A 783 -3.60 32.24 20.23
N SER A 784 -3.51 32.58 21.52
CA SER A 784 -3.01 33.87 21.99
C SER A 784 -1.52 34.08 21.67
N GLN A 785 -0.69 33.04 21.84
CA GLN A 785 0.71 33.04 21.43
C GLN A 785 0.89 33.19 19.91
N ILE A 786 0.08 32.48 19.11
CA ILE A 786 0.04 32.58 17.64
C ILE A 786 -0.32 33.99 17.19
N VAL A 787 -1.40 34.56 17.74
CA VAL A 787 -1.84 35.95 17.45
C VAL A 787 -0.75 36.95 17.81
N LYS A 788 -0.05 36.76 18.94
CA LYS A 788 1.10 37.59 19.34
C LYS A 788 2.30 37.46 18.40
N ALA A 789 2.51 36.28 17.81
CA ALA A 789 3.57 36.03 16.83
C ALA A 789 3.24 36.61 15.43
N ASN A 790 1.97 36.98 15.18
CA ASN A 790 1.50 37.69 13.99
C ASN A 790 1.94 37.04 12.65
N PRO A 791 1.52 35.79 12.37
CA PRO A 791 1.66 35.19 11.04
C PRO A 791 0.75 35.88 10.01
N ASP A 792 0.89 35.54 8.73
CA ASP A 792 -0.06 35.97 7.68
C ASP A 792 -1.43 35.28 7.83
N PHE A 793 -1.47 34.04 8.33
CA PHE A 793 -2.69 33.26 8.62
C PHE A 793 -2.42 32.06 9.56
N LEU A 794 -3.50 31.45 10.05
CA LEU A 794 -3.51 30.25 10.88
C LEU A 794 -4.15 29.07 10.12
N VAL A 795 -3.52 27.89 10.19
CA VAL A 795 -4.09 26.60 9.80
C VAL A 795 -4.43 25.79 11.06
N ILE A 796 -5.66 25.30 11.14
CA ILE A 796 -6.08 24.31 12.13
C ILE A 796 -6.16 22.97 11.40
N ASN A 797 -5.25 22.05 11.75
CA ASN A 797 -5.02 20.79 11.06
C ASN A 797 -5.72 19.63 11.79
N GLY A 798 -7.05 19.70 11.88
CA GLY A 798 -7.90 18.71 12.52
C GLY A 798 -7.80 18.64 14.04
N ASP A 799 -8.71 17.85 14.61
CA ASP A 799 -8.81 17.48 16.02
C ASP A 799 -8.77 18.67 16.99
N LEU A 800 -9.50 19.74 16.64
CA LEU A 800 -9.71 20.87 17.55
C LEU A 800 -10.74 20.48 18.62
N VAL A 801 -11.76 19.70 18.24
CA VAL A 801 -12.77 19.14 19.14
C VAL A 801 -12.51 17.64 19.40
N ASP A 802 -13.09 17.08 20.47
CA ASP A 802 -12.91 15.65 20.83
C ASP A 802 -14.10 14.76 20.42
N THR A 803 -15.33 15.29 20.39
CA THR A 803 -16.56 14.48 20.30
C THR A 803 -17.53 14.82 19.15
N ALA A 804 -17.21 15.80 18.30
CA ALA A 804 -18.02 16.28 17.16
C ALA A 804 -19.53 16.48 17.40
N TRP A 805 -19.94 16.79 18.64
CA TRP A 805 -21.31 17.27 18.86
C TRP A 805 -21.43 18.73 18.41
N LYS A 806 -22.65 19.16 18.08
CA LYS A 806 -22.92 20.51 17.59
C LYS A 806 -22.40 21.58 18.56
N GLU A 807 -22.56 21.32 19.85
CA GLU A 807 -22.11 22.15 20.96
C GLU A 807 -20.58 22.29 21.00
N ASP A 808 -19.82 21.27 20.59
CA ASP A 808 -18.35 21.32 20.51
C ASP A 808 -17.90 22.31 19.44
N PHE A 809 -18.56 22.29 18.27
CA PHE A 809 -18.29 23.22 17.18
C PHE A 809 -18.73 24.65 17.49
N GLU A 810 -19.85 24.83 18.21
CA GLU A 810 -20.27 26.14 18.72
C GLU A 810 -19.25 26.71 19.72
N LEU A 811 -18.70 25.87 20.62
CA LEU A 811 -17.61 26.26 21.50
C LEU A 811 -16.33 26.58 20.73
N ALA A 812 -15.95 25.78 19.74
CA ALA A 812 -14.78 26.03 18.90
C ALA A 812 -14.88 27.37 18.15
N LYS A 813 -16.01 27.62 17.47
CA LYS A 813 -16.27 28.89 16.78
C LYS A 813 -16.23 30.09 17.73
N LYS A 814 -16.71 29.91 18.97
CA LYS A 814 -16.59 30.93 20.03
C LYS A 814 -15.14 31.17 20.45
N ILE A 815 -14.36 30.13 20.74
CA ILE A 815 -12.94 30.25 21.12
C ILE A 815 -12.14 30.97 20.03
N LEU A 816 -12.32 30.58 18.77
CA LEU A 816 -11.63 31.20 17.63
C LEU A 816 -12.02 32.68 17.47
N ALA A 817 -13.29 33.03 17.65
CA ALA A 817 -13.74 34.43 17.61
C ALA A 817 -13.22 35.28 18.78
N GLU A 818 -13.03 34.70 19.97
CA GLU A 818 -12.52 35.39 21.15
C GLU A 818 -11.00 35.61 21.10
N GLU A 819 -10.22 34.57 20.81
CA GLU A 819 -8.75 34.63 20.83
C GLU A 819 -8.18 35.23 19.53
N VAL A 820 -8.67 34.78 18.37
CA VAL A 820 -8.18 35.21 17.05
C VAL A 820 -9.02 36.37 16.52
N GLY A 821 -10.33 36.16 16.34
CA GLY A 821 -11.22 37.12 15.68
C GLY A 821 -10.69 37.51 14.29
N ASP A 822 -10.93 38.76 13.88
CA ASP A 822 -10.53 39.27 12.56
C ASP A 822 -9.02 39.58 12.42
N LYS A 823 -8.18 39.17 13.40
CA LYS A 823 -6.74 39.47 13.41
C LYS A 823 -5.95 38.64 12.39
N LEU A 824 -6.41 37.41 12.12
CA LEU A 824 -5.76 36.44 11.23
C LEU A 824 -6.84 35.69 10.43
N PRO A 825 -6.65 35.43 9.13
CA PRO A 825 -7.40 34.40 8.41
C PRO A 825 -7.18 33.03 9.06
N ILE A 826 -8.24 32.22 9.11
CA ILE A 826 -8.22 30.85 9.65
C ILE A 826 -8.65 29.88 8.55
N TYR A 827 -7.83 28.86 8.30
CA TYR A 827 -8.20 27.71 7.48
C TYR A 827 -8.28 26.49 8.37
N TYR A 828 -9.45 25.87 8.49
CA TYR A 828 -9.70 24.75 9.40
C TYR A 828 -10.16 23.54 8.60
N ILE A 829 -9.32 22.51 8.53
CA ILE A 829 -9.68 21.20 7.96
C ILE A 829 -9.96 20.18 9.06
N PRO A 830 -10.84 19.19 8.83
CA PRO A 830 -11.21 18.21 9.85
C PRO A 830 -10.19 17.07 9.97
N GLY A 831 -10.01 16.62 11.20
CA GLY A 831 -9.44 15.33 11.58
C GLY A 831 -10.53 14.32 11.88
N ASN A 832 -10.17 13.19 12.48
CA ASN A 832 -11.14 12.13 12.79
C ASN A 832 -12.02 12.48 13.99
N HIS A 833 -11.56 13.31 14.93
CA HIS A 833 -12.41 13.74 16.04
C HIS A 833 -13.53 14.71 15.60
N GLU A 834 -13.45 15.30 14.40
CA GLU A 834 -14.53 16.08 13.80
C GLU A 834 -15.68 15.23 13.21
N ILE A 835 -15.55 13.89 13.13
CA ILE A 835 -16.64 12.98 12.71
C ILE A 835 -17.12 12.02 13.82
N MET A 836 -16.44 11.98 14.98
CA MET A 836 -16.67 10.98 16.05
C MET A 836 -18.11 10.90 16.60
N GLY A 837 -18.85 12.02 16.60
CA GLY A 837 -20.19 12.13 17.17
C GLY A 837 -21.28 11.59 16.26
N SER A 838 -21.47 12.20 15.09
CA SER A 838 -22.53 11.85 14.13
C SER A 838 -22.14 10.75 13.15
N GLY A 839 -20.84 10.47 12.98
CA GLY A 839 -20.30 9.64 11.90
C GLY A 839 -20.16 10.38 10.56
N SER A 840 -20.40 11.70 10.52
CA SER A 840 -20.29 12.54 9.31
C SER A 840 -19.78 13.95 9.66
N LEU A 841 -19.35 14.70 8.66
CA LEU A 841 -18.97 16.11 8.82
C LEU A 841 -20.17 17.08 8.86
N ASP A 842 -21.42 16.60 8.91
CA ASP A 842 -22.59 17.49 8.86
C ASP A 842 -22.57 18.55 9.97
N ASN A 843 -22.19 18.18 11.20
CA ASN A 843 -22.07 19.12 12.31
C ASN A 843 -20.97 20.17 12.10
N PHE A 844 -19.84 19.77 11.51
CA PHE A 844 -18.72 20.63 11.18
C PHE A 844 -19.09 21.63 10.07
N ILE A 845 -19.62 21.13 8.94
CA ILE A 845 -19.99 21.91 7.76
C ILE A 845 -21.10 22.93 8.10
N ASN A 846 -22.06 22.56 8.97
CA ASN A 846 -23.08 23.49 9.46
C ASN A 846 -22.53 24.71 10.25
N VAL A 847 -21.26 24.66 10.68
CA VAL A 847 -20.64 25.72 11.51
C VAL A 847 -19.49 26.44 10.78
N PHE A 848 -18.71 25.72 9.95
CA PHE A 848 -17.52 26.23 9.26
C PHE A 848 -17.63 26.30 7.73
N GLU A 849 -18.71 25.76 7.15
CA GLU A 849 -19.10 25.80 5.73
C GLU A 849 -18.17 25.05 4.74
N GLU A 850 -16.85 25.10 4.92
CA GLU A 850 -15.84 24.47 4.07
C GLU A 850 -14.95 23.51 4.87
N ASN A 851 -14.66 22.31 4.35
CA ASN A 851 -13.80 21.29 4.95
C ASN A 851 -12.46 21.08 4.21
N ARG A 852 -12.27 21.71 3.05
CA ARG A 852 -11.05 21.64 2.24
C ARG A 852 -10.78 22.97 1.55
N PHE A 853 -9.51 23.27 1.27
CA PHE A 853 -9.11 24.57 0.71
C PHE A 853 -8.07 24.42 -0.40
N THR A 854 -8.12 25.29 -1.39
CA THR A 854 -7.01 25.48 -2.34
C THR A 854 -6.89 26.96 -2.68
N PHE A 855 -5.74 27.54 -2.39
CA PHE A 855 -5.48 28.97 -2.61
C PHE A 855 -3.98 29.23 -2.84
N ASP A 856 -3.66 30.36 -3.44
CA ASP A 856 -2.28 30.80 -3.69
C ASP A 856 -1.93 31.98 -2.79
N HIS A 857 -0.79 31.91 -2.09
CA HIS A 857 -0.30 32.97 -1.23
C HIS A 857 1.19 33.22 -1.46
N LYS A 858 1.53 34.46 -1.85
CA LYS A 858 2.92 34.93 -2.06
C LYS A 858 3.83 33.97 -2.87
N GLY A 859 3.26 33.30 -3.88
CA GLY A 859 3.96 32.35 -4.76
C GLY A 859 3.95 30.88 -4.31
N THR A 860 3.24 30.55 -3.23
CA THR A 860 3.06 29.17 -2.77
C THR A 860 1.59 28.78 -2.89
N ARG A 861 1.30 27.61 -3.49
CA ARG A 861 -0.04 27.04 -3.52
C ARG A 861 -0.28 26.16 -2.30
N PHE A 862 -1.32 26.45 -1.55
CA PHE A 862 -1.82 25.62 -0.46
C PHE A 862 -2.91 24.69 -0.98
N ILE A 863 -2.84 23.41 -0.62
CA ILE A 863 -3.85 22.39 -0.91
C ILE A 863 -4.15 21.66 0.40
N MET A 864 -5.31 21.92 0.99
CA MET A 864 -5.69 21.39 2.30
C MET A 864 -6.80 20.35 2.11
N LEU A 865 -6.55 19.12 2.58
CA LEU A 865 -7.28 17.90 2.25
C LEU A 865 -8.12 17.41 3.44
N ASP A 866 -9.25 16.80 3.14
CA ASP A 866 -10.08 16.10 4.12
C ASP A 866 -9.56 14.66 4.28
N THR A 867 -9.04 14.35 5.46
CA THR A 867 -8.61 13.00 5.83
C THR A 867 -9.37 12.51 7.06
N SER A 868 -10.53 13.09 7.38
CA SER A 868 -11.28 12.82 8.62
C SER A 868 -11.63 11.35 8.83
N THR A 869 -11.82 10.58 7.76
CA THR A 869 -12.07 9.12 7.84
C THR A 869 -10.81 8.25 7.95
N GLY A 870 -9.62 8.86 8.02
CA GLY A 870 -8.33 8.16 7.91
C GLY A 870 -7.99 7.68 6.50
N SER A 871 -8.70 8.15 5.47
CA SER A 871 -8.45 7.86 4.04
C SER A 871 -8.95 9.02 3.18
N LEU A 872 -8.19 9.37 2.15
CA LEU A 872 -8.54 10.40 1.17
C LEU A 872 -9.76 9.96 0.35
N ARG A 873 -9.83 8.68 -0.02
CA ARG A 873 -10.95 8.12 -0.81
C ARG A 873 -12.26 8.06 -0.03
N THR A 874 -12.24 7.66 1.25
CA THR A 874 -13.49 7.50 2.03
C THR A 874 -13.99 8.81 2.64
N SER A 875 -13.12 9.84 2.76
CA SER A 875 -13.54 11.20 3.09
C SER A 875 -14.22 11.85 1.87
N ASP A 876 -13.50 11.99 0.75
CA ASP A 876 -14.06 12.38 -0.56
C ASP A 876 -13.09 12.02 -1.68
N PHE A 877 -13.42 11.05 -2.53
CA PHE A 877 -12.57 10.65 -3.66
C PHE A 877 -12.33 11.78 -4.68
N ASP A 878 -13.25 12.74 -4.83
CA ASP A 878 -13.07 13.84 -5.78
C ASP A 878 -11.86 14.72 -5.43
N GLN A 879 -11.50 14.79 -4.14
CA GLN A 879 -10.34 15.57 -3.69
C GLN A 879 -9.01 15.06 -4.27
N LEU A 880 -8.90 13.77 -4.60
CA LEU A 880 -7.70 13.20 -5.23
C LEU A 880 -7.55 13.70 -6.67
N ILE A 881 -8.66 13.84 -7.39
CA ILE A 881 -8.70 14.42 -8.74
C ILE A 881 -8.38 15.92 -8.68
N GLU A 882 -8.94 16.64 -7.70
CA GLU A 882 -8.66 18.05 -7.44
C GLU A 882 -7.19 18.30 -7.07
N LEU A 883 -6.61 17.45 -6.20
CA LEU A 883 -5.20 17.47 -5.82
C LEU A 883 -4.27 17.27 -7.03
N LYS A 884 -4.47 16.20 -7.79
CA LYS A 884 -3.64 15.89 -8.97
C LYS A 884 -3.66 17.03 -9.98
N LYS A 885 -4.86 17.56 -10.27
CA LYS A 885 -5.04 18.73 -11.14
C LYS A 885 -4.32 19.96 -10.58
N SER A 886 -4.46 20.25 -9.29
CA SER A 886 -3.86 21.42 -8.64
C SER A 886 -2.33 21.39 -8.67
N LEU A 887 -1.73 20.21 -8.50
CA LEU A 887 -0.29 19.97 -8.67
C LEU A 887 0.14 20.17 -10.14
N ASP A 888 -0.60 19.60 -11.09
CA ASP A 888 -0.29 19.72 -12.54
C ASP A 888 -0.46 21.13 -13.09
N GLU A 889 -1.32 21.95 -12.48
CA GLU A 889 -1.46 23.38 -12.76
C GLU A 889 -0.32 24.17 -12.11
N ALA A 890 -0.06 23.94 -10.80
CA ALA A 890 1.03 24.59 -10.07
C ALA A 890 2.41 24.30 -10.67
N ALA A 891 2.62 23.12 -11.26
CA ALA A 891 3.88 22.78 -11.93
C ALA A 891 4.13 23.67 -13.16
N LYS A 892 3.07 24.01 -13.90
CA LYS A 892 3.12 24.78 -15.15
C LYS A 892 3.05 26.30 -14.93
N ASP A 893 2.44 26.77 -13.84
CA ASP A 893 2.28 28.20 -13.56
C ASP A 893 3.62 28.85 -13.15
N PRO A 894 4.14 29.87 -13.87
CA PRO A 894 5.39 30.53 -13.52
C PRO A 894 5.29 31.44 -12.28
N ASN A 895 4.09 31.73 -11.77
CA ASN A 895 3.88 32.54 -10.56
C ASN A 895 3.87 31.69 -9.28
N ILE A 896 3.80 30.37 -9.40
CA ILE A 896 3.87 29.44 -8.28
C ILE A 896 5.28 28.84 -8.23
N ASN A 897 5.96 29.04 -7.11
CA ASN A 897 7.30 28.52 -6.83
C ASN A 897 7.25 27.24 -5.97
N ASN A 898 6.23 27.07 -5.13
CA ASN A 898 6.14 25.97 -4.17
C ASN A 898 4.69 25.46 -3.97
N VAL A 899 4.55 24.25 -3.42
CA VAL A 899 3.28 23.71 -2.92
C VAL A 899 3.40 23.31 -1.43
N VAL A 900 2.36 23.60 -0.66
CA VAL A 900 2.17 23.09 0.70
C VAL A 900 0.89 22.27 0.69
N VAL A 901 1.01 20.97 0.94
CA VAL A 901 -0.15 20.08 1.09
C VAL A 901 -0.36 19.81 2.57
N VAL A 902 -1.60 19.90 3.03
CA VAL A 902 -1.96 19.69 4.44
C VAL A 902 -3.06 18.66 4.52
N GLY A 903 -2.93 17.69 5.41
CA GLY A 903 -3.98 16.73 5.75
C GLY A 903 -3.74 16.19 7.15
N HIS A 904 -4.79 16.04 7.94
CA HIS A 904 -4.68 15.68 9.36
C HIS A 904 -3.87 14.39 9.59
N HIS A 905 -4.16 13.31 8.85
CA HIS A 905 -3.40 12.05 8.98
C HIS A 905 -2.05 12.10 8.22
N PRO A 906 -0.92 11.72 8.84
CA PRO A 906 0.35 11.49 8.14
C PRO A 906 0.26 10.36 7.10
N THR A 907 1.12 10.42 6.07
CA THR A 907 1.37 9.27 5.18
C THR A 907 2.07 8.13 5.93
N ARG A 908 3.02 8.52 6.81
CA ARG A 908 3.88 7.65 7.61
C ARG A 908 3.83 8.09 9.07
N ASP A 909 3.33 7.23 9.94
CA ASP A 909 3.33 7.43 11.39
C ASP A 909 4.77 7.26 11.89
N PRO A 910 5.37 8.23 12.62
CA PRO A 910 6.70 8.06 13.20
C PRO A 910 6.74 6.94 14.25
N LEU A 911 5.64 6.73 14.97
CA LEU A 911 5.58 5.76 16.05
C LEU A 911 5.64 4.33 15.51
N PRO A 912 6.10 3.35 16.30
CA PRO A 912 6.24 1.99 15.79
C PRO A 912 4.91 1.27 15.55
N THR A 913 3.82 1.79 16.11
CA THR A 913 2.47 1.20 16.09
C THR A 913 1.81 1.29 14.72
N LYS A 914 2.13 2.33 13.95
CA LYS A 914 1.54 2.66 12.64
C LYS A 914 0.02 2.85 12.67
N ASN A 915 -0.51 3.28 13.83
CA ASN A 915 -1.94 3.50 14.03
C ASN A 915 -2.41 4.90 13.62
N SER A 916 -1.49 5.87 13.52
CA SER A 916 -1.84 7.28 13.27
C SER A 916 -1.66 7.72 11.81
N GLN A 917 -1.33 6.82 10.90
CA GLN A 917 -1.18 7.13 9.47
C GLN A 917 -2.47 6.87 8.67
N LEU A 918 -2.49 7.35 7.41
CA LEU A 918 -3.52 6.97 6.44
C LEU A 918 -3.70 5.44 6.42
N SER A 919 -4.95 5.02 6.65
CA SER A 919 -5.36 3.62 6.81
C SER A 919 -5.16 2.77 5.55
N ASP A 920 -5.15 3.41 4.38
CA ASP A 920 -4.73 2.81 3.12
C ASP A 920 -3.34 3.34 2.74
N GLN A 921 -2.32 2.48 2.87
CA GLN A 921 -0.95 2.86 2.57
C GLN A 921 -0.67 3.05 1.08
N LYS A 922 -1.49 2.52 0.18
CA LYS A 922 -1.36 2.84 -1.24
C LYS A 922 -1.86 4.26 -1.54
N GLU A 923 -2.81 4.80 -0.77
CA GLU A 923 -3.20 6.22 -0.84
C GLU A 923 -2.04 7.12 -0.38
N ALA A 924 -1.31 6.72 0.66
CA ALA A 924 -0.09 7.39 1.11
C ALA A 924 1.02 7.34 0.03
N ASP A 925 1.35 6.16 -0.49
CA ASP A 925 2.36 6.00 -1.55
C ASP A 925 2.00 6.82 -2.81
N LEU A 926 0.72 6.88 -3.20
CA LEU A 926 0.27 7.67 -4.35
C LEU A 926 0.47 9.18 -4.14
N LEU A 927 0.17 9.69 -2.94
CA LEU A 927 0.44 11.09 -2.56
C LEU A 927 1.94 11.39 -2.59
N GLU A 928 2.76 10.48 -2.05
CA GLU A 928 4.21 10.63 -2.02
C GLU A 928 4.84 10.63 -3.43
N GLN A 929 4.37 9.73 -4.30
CA GLN A 929 4.73 9.71 -5.71
C GLN A 929 4.31 10.99 -6.44
N TRP A 930 3.12 11.53 -6.16
CA TRP A 930 2.65 12.76 -6.79
C TRP A 930 3.43 14.01 -6.36
N LEU A 931 3.80 14.14 -5.09
CA LEU A 931 4.62 15.26 -4.62
C LEU A 931 6.05 15.17 -5.16
N THR A 932 6.62 13.97 -5.23
CA THR A 932 7.92 13.72 -5.87
C THR A 932 7.89 14.02 -7.36
N ALA A 933 6.84 13.58 -8.07
CA ALA A 933 6.63 13.83 -9.49
C ALA A 933 6.35 15.32 -9.77
N PHE A 934 5.65 16.04 -8.89
CA PHE A 934 5.45 17.48 -8.98
C PHE A 934 6.80 18.21 -9.05
N ARG A 935 7.71 17.93 -8.11
CA ARG A 935 9.04 18.57 -8.10
C ARG A 935 9.85 18.25 -9.36
N LYS A 936 9.76 17.00 -9.85
CA LYS A 936 10.41 16.56 -11.10
C LYS A 936 9.86 17.27 -12.34
N THR A 937 8.55 17.37 -12.47
CA THR A 937 7.86 17.94 -13.65
C THR A 937 7.83 19.46 -13.65
N SER A 938 8.00 20.10 -12.49
CA SER A 938 8.05 21.55 -12.33
C SER A 938 9.45 22.16 -12.43
N ASP A 939 10.49 21.33 -12.66
CA ASP A 939 11.89 21.73 -12.73
C ASP A 939 12.40 22.29 -11.39
N GLY A 940 12.02 21.62 -10.28
CA GLY A 940 12.56 21.87 -8.94
C GLY A 940 11.81 22.86 -8.08
N LYS A 941 10.49 22.94 -8.18
CA LYS A 941 9.66 23.69 -7.21
C LYS A 941 9.70 23.04 -5.82
N GLY A 942 9.46 23.82 -4.77
CA GLY A 942 9.34 23.30 -3.41
C GLY A 942 8.04 22.50 -3.21
N ALA A 943 8.09 21.44 -2.41
CA ALA A 943 6.91 20.71 -1.94
C ALA A 943 7.12 20.23 -0.50
N VAL A 944 6.05 20.23 0.30
CA VAL A 944 6.01 19.71 1.67
C VAL A 944 4.62 19.14 1.96
N TYR A 945 4.54 18.10 2.80
CA TYR A 945 3.30 17.63 3.39
C TYR A 945 3.29 17.89 4.91
N LEU A 946 2.18 18.41 5.43
CA LEU A 946 1.99 18.75 6.85
C LEU A 946 0.80 17.97 7.44
N SER A 947 1.00 17.36 8.61
CA SER A 947 0.02 16.50 9.30
C SER A 947 0.06 16.64 10.83
N GLY A 948 -0.95 16.13 11.52
CA GLY A 948 -1.05 16.06 12.99
C GLY A 948 -1.25 14.60 13.43
N HIS A 949 -2.21 14.35 14.33
CA HIS A 949 -2.78 13.03 14.67
C HIS A 949 -1.86 12.01 15.38
N ALA A 950 -0.57 11.91 15.02
CA ALA A 950 0.38 11.05 15.72
C ALA A 950 0.91 11.68 17.03
N HIS A 951 0.49 12.92 17.34
CA HIS A 951 0.82 13.67 18.56
C HIS A 951 2.33 13.69 18.91
N THR A 952 3.18 13.68 17.89
CA THR A 952 4.62 13.50 18.01
C THR A 952 5.30 14.29 16.90
N VAL A 953 6.07 15.32 17.25
CA VAL A 953 6.78 16.15 16.26
C VAL A 953 7.82 15.31 15.53
N ASN A 954 7.69 15.18 14.21
CA ASN A 954 8.62 14.39 13.39
C ASN A 954 8.76 14.97 11.99
N VAL A 955 9.94 14.81 11.38
CA VAL A 955 10.18 15.08 9.96
C VAL A 955 10.81 13.85 9.31
N GLU A 956 10.18 13.30 8.27
CA GLU A 956 10.81 12.31 7.38
C GLU A 956 10.91 12.89 5.96
N ARG A 957 12.01 12.59 5.26
CA ARG A 957 12.16 12.94 3.84
C ARG A 957 11.96 11.71 2.97
N VAL A 958 10.98 11.78 2.08
CA VAL A 958 10.72 10.77 1.06
C VAL A 958 11.08 11.35 -0.29
N GLU A 959 12.12 10.82 -0.93
CA GLU A 959 12.49 11.16 -2.32
C GLU A 959 12.69 12.67 -2.55
N GLY A 960 13.28 13.33 -1.55
CA GLY A 960 13.51 14.77 -1.49
C GLY A 960 12.45 15.56 -0.72
N VAL A 961 11.19 15.10 -0.65
CA VAL A 961 10.05 15.85 -0.10
C VAL A 961 9.98 15.66 1.42
N PRO A 962 9.98 16.74 2.23
CA PRO A 962 9.70 16.64 3.66
C PRO A 962 8.22 16.38 3.96
N TYR A 963 7.99 15.46 4.90
CA TYR A 963 6.72 15.13 5.52
C TYR A 963 6.85 15.44 7.00
N MET A 964 6.11 16.43 7.50
CA MET A 964 6.17 16.87 8.88
C MET A 964 4.88 16.55 9.62
N VAL A 965 5.02 15.88 10.78
CA VAL A 965 4.00 15.80 11.81
C VAL A 965 4.23 16.95 12.78
N VAL A 966 3.21 17.79 13.01
CA VAL A 966 3.23 18.83 14.04
C VAL A 966 2.82 18.25 15.40
N GLY A 967 3.26 18.87 16.49
CA GLY A 967 2.92 18.43 17.83
C GLY A 967 1.50 18.85 18.26
N PRO A 968 0.94 18.19 19.30
CA PRO A 968 -0.41 18.45 19.76
C PRO A 968 -0.50 19.71 20.63
N ALA A 969 -1.62 20.43 20.53
CA ALA A 969 -1.89 21.63 21.31
C ALA A 969 -3.02 21.45 22.36
N GLY A 970 -3.10 20.25 22.94
CA GLY A 970 -4.01 19.98 24.07
C GLY A 970 -4.16 18.50 24.43
N LYS A 971 -4.20 17.59 23.44
CA LYS A 971 -4.26 16.15 23.69
C LYS A 971 -2.88 15.61 24.06
N THR A 972 -2.85 14.65 24.98
CA THR A 972 -1.61 14.05 25.49
C THR A 972 -0.77 13.45 24.35
N PRO A 973 0.55 13.73 24.31
CA PRO A 973 1.47 13.11 23.35
C PRO A 973 1.43 11.59 23.39
N TYR A 974 1.65 10.97 22.22
CA TYR A 974 1.74 9.51 22.09
C TYR A 974 3.20 9.03 22.10
N GLY A 975 4.13 9.82 21.55
CA GLY A 975 5.56 9.58 21.66
C GLY A 975 6.14 10.00 23.03
N PRO A 976 7.36 9.56 23.36
CA PRO A 976 8.13 10.13 24.47
C PRO A 976 8.69 11.51 24.13
N ALA A 977 9.00 12.29 25.17
CA ALA A 977 9.50 13.65 25.07
C ALA A 977 10.78 13.80 24.21
N ASP A 978 11.73 12.88 24.32
CA ASP A 978 12.97 12.86 23.53
C ASP A 978 12.74 12.67 22.02
N ASP A 979 11.65 12.01 21.63
CA ASP A 979 11.32 11.68 20.24
C ASP A 979 10.18 12.58 19.69
N GLY A 980 10.02 13.79 20.23
CA GLY A 980 9.01 14.77 19.77
C GLY A 980 7.64 14.70 20.44
N GLY A 981 7.47 13.84 21.45
CA GLY A 981 6.22 13.69 22.20
C GLY A 981 6.00 14.80 23.23
N PHE A 982 5.67 16.01 22.78
CA PHE A 982 5.45 17.17 23.65
C PHE A 982 4.43 18.16 23.10
N TYR A 983 3.81 18.96 23.98
CA TYR A 983 2.80 19.93 23.57
C TYR A 983 3.45 21.12 22.85
N SER A 984 2.96 21.46 21.66
CA SER A 984 3.51 22.55 20.86
C SER A 984 2.53 23.07 19.81
N TRP A 985 2.87 24.22 19.22
CA TRP A 985 2.38 24.65 17.92
C TRP A 985 3.58 24.95 17.02
N THR A 986 3.40 25.01 15.69
CA THR A 986 4.51 25.21 14.76
C THR A 986 4.32 26.48 13.94
N MET A 987 5.34 27.32 13.87
CA MET A 987 5.41 28.43 12.92
C MET A 987 6.23 27.98 11.72
N PHE A 988 5.75 28.25 10.51
CA PHE A 988 6.51 28.05 9.27
C PHE A 988 6.89 29.39 8.67
N GLY A 989 8.12 29.48 8.16
CA GLY A 989 8.62 30.62 7.38
C GLY A 989 8.92 30.18 5.95
N VAL A 990 8.38 30.89 4.96
CA VAL A 990 8.59 30.60 3.53
C VAL A 990 9.29 31.77 2.84
N ASP A 991 10.33 31.49 2.06
CA ASP A 991 10.99 32.46 1.21
C ASP A 991 10.14 32.73 -0.05
N PRO A 992 9.55 33.93 -0.23
CA PRO A 992 8.81 34.26 -1.45
C PRO A 992 9.73 34.51 -2.65
N THR A 993 11.03 34.68 -2.42
CA THR A 993 12.06 34.98 -3.44
C THR A 993 12.90 33.76 -3.83
N ALA A 994 12.75 32.64 -3.12
CA ALA A 994 13.34 31.37 -3.52
C ALA A 994 12.86 31.03 -4.94
N GLY A 995 13.80 31.12 -5.89
CA GLY A 995 13.60 30.56 -7.22
C GLY A 995 13.53 29.04 -7.15
N LYS A 996 13.32 28.41 -8.31
CA LYS A 996 13.40 26.95 -8.41
C LYS A 996 14.69 26.44 -7.76
N GLU A 997 14.63 25.33 -7.03
CA GLU A 997 15.82 24.57 -6.67
C GLU A 997 16.42 24.01 -7.97
N THR A 998 17.36 24.74 -8.57
CA THR A 998 18.03 24.41 -9.85
C THR A 998 18.91 23.15 -9.78
N SER A 999 18.80 22.40 -8.68
CA SER A 999 19.47 21.13 -8.40
C SER A 999 18.50 20.07 -7.84
N PHE A 1000 17.22 20.13 -8.20
CA PHE A 1000 16.27 19.05 -7.92
C PHE A 1000 16.65 17.73 -8.60
N GLY A 1001 16.14 16.62 -8.06
CA GLY A 1001 16.37 15.27 -8.56
C GLY A 1001 17.62 14.61 -7.96
N PRO A 1002 17.64 13.27 -7.85
CA PRO A 1002 18.78 12.52 -7.32
C PRO A 1002 20.08 12.76 -8.12
N GLU A 1003 19.97 13.05 -9.41
CA GLU A 1003 21.09 13.32 -10.32
C GLU A 1003 21.86 14.62 -10.00
N ASN A 1004 21.22 15.58 -9.33
CA ASN A 1004 21.81 16.89 -9.02
C ASN A 1004 22.24 17.02 -7.55
N ALA A 1005 22.24 15.93 -6.77
CA ALA A 1005 22.47 15.94 -5.33
C ALA A 1005 23.82 16.58 -4.90
N THR A 1006 24.89 16.47 -5.71
CA THR A 1006 26.17 17.17 -5.41
C THR A 1006 26.15 18.67 -5.70
N ALA A 1007 25.30 19.16 -6.60
CA ALA A 1007 25.17 20.61 -6.82
C ALA A 1007 24.59 21.31 -5.58
N ARG A 1008 23.82 20.58 -4.76
CA ARG A 1008 23.25 21.03 -3.48
C ARG A 1008 24.30 21.25 -2.37
N SER A 1009 25.53 20.74 -2.49
CA SER A 1009 26.56 20.95 -1.45
C SER A 1009 27.30 22.29 -1.58
N ALA A 1010 27.27 22.90 -2.76
CA ALA A 1010 27.91 24.20 -3.01
C ALA A 1010 26.92 25.38 -2.94
N ALA A 1011 25.63 25.14 -3.19
CA ALA A 1011 24.55 26.11 -2.95
C ALA A 1011 24.10 26.01 -1.49
N ALA A 1012 24.80 26.72 -0.60
CA ALA A 1012 24.66 26.54 0.85
C ALA A 1012 23.24 26.78 1.40
N ASN A 1013 22.72 25.79 2.13
CA ASN A 1013 21.84 25.86 3.30
C ASN A 1013 20.49 26.59 3.24
N HIS A 1014 20.05 27.15 2.12
CA HIS A 1014 18.76 27.86 2.04
C HIS A 1014 17.63 26.90 1.61
N SER A 1015 16.90 26.35 2.59
CA SER A 1015 15.60 25.72 2.35
C SER A 1015 14.57 26.80 1.98
N TRP A 1016 13.68 26.52 1.03
CA TRP A 1016 12.59 27.42 0.66
C TRP A 1016 11.54 27.58 1.79
N ILE A 1017 11.55 26.65 2.75
CA ILE A 1017 10.70 26.63 3.94
C ILE A 1017 11.50 26.24 5.19
N GLU A 1018 11.24 26.92 6.29
CA GLU A 1018 11.81 26.70 7.63
C GLU A 1018 10.66 26.48 8.63
N ALA A 1019 10.88 25.69 9.69
CA ALA A 1019 9.93 25.44 10.75
C ALA A 1019 10.53 25.81 12.13
N GLU A 1020 9.75 26.53 12.93
CA GLU A 1020 10.03 26.84 14.32
C GLU A 1020 8.99 26.09 15.19
N VAL A 1021 9.42 24.99 15.82
CA VAL A 1021 8.58 24.17 16.69
C VAL A 1021 8.58 24.79 18.08
N ARG A 1022 7.43 25.31 18.51
CA ARG A 1022 7.28 26.13 19.71
C ARG A 1022 6.60 25.34 20.83
N PRO A 1023 7.35 24.78 21.79
CA PRO A 1023 6.77 24.06 22.92
C PRO A 1023 5.99 24.99 23.85
N LEU A 1024 4.91 24.50 24.45
CA LEU A 1024 4.14 25.20 25.48
C LEU A 1024 4.85 25.01 26.83
N LEU A 1025 5.59 26.01 27.30
CA LEU A 1025 6.48 25.90 28.47
C LEU A 1025 6.01 26.76 29.65
N GLU A 1026 5.92 26.15 30.83
CA GLU A 1026 5.71 26.84 32.10
C GLU A 1026 7.02 27.49 32.59
N ASP A 1027 8.12 26.72 32.58
CA ASP A 1027 9.47 27.20 32.89
C ASP A 1027 10.57 26.33 32.22
N ILE A 1028 11.84 26.70 32.45
CA ILE A 1028 13.02 26.02 31.89
C ILE A 1028 14.11 25.86 32.96
N THR A 1029 14.69 24.67 33.04
CA THR A 1029 15.88 24.34 33.84
C THR A 1029 17.10 24.17 32.93
N ILE A 1030 18.26 24.71 33.34
CA ILE A 1030 19.58 24.41 32.75
C ILE A 1030 20.38 23.57 33.73
N GLU A 1031 20.79 22.37 33.32
CA GLU A 1031 21.71 21.53 34.07
C GLU A 1031 23.15 21.77 33.57
N ALA A 1032 23.94 22.44 34.41
CA ALA A 1032 25.36 22.67 34.16
C ALA A 1032 26.15 22.77 35.48
N PRO A 1033 27.43 22.36 35.50
CA PRO A 1033 28.30 22.54 36.66
C PRO A 1033 28.52 24.04 36.95
N GLU A 1034 28.73 24.38 38.22
CA GLU A 1034 29.05 25.76 38.62
C GLU A 1034 30.47 26.18 38.21
N THR A 1035 31.38 25.20 38.12
CA THR A 1035 32.80 25.37 37.80
C THR A 1035 33.28 24.31 36.80
N VAL A 1036 34.08 24.72 35.82
CA VAL A 1036 34.74 23.86 34.82
C VAL A 1036 36.22 24.23 34.78
N ASN A 1037 37.13 23.28 34.53
CA ASN A 1037 38.56 23.57 34.43
C ASN A 1037 38.97 23.95 33.00
N THR A 1038 39.97 24.81 32.85
CA THR A 1038 40.54 25.15 31.54
C THR A 1038 41.10 23.89 30.86
N GLY A 1039 40.64 23.59 29.65
CA GLY A 1039 40.96 22.37 28.90
C GLY A 1039 40.01 21.19 29.14
N GLU A 1040 38.99 21.36 29.99
CA GLU A 1040 37.92 20.37 30.21
C GLU A 1040 36.78 20.55 29.19
N THR A 1041 36.20 19.43 28.78
CA THR A 1041 34.93 19.39 28.04
C THR A 1041 33.85 18.84 28.97
N VAL A 1042 32.74 19.55 29.11
CA VAL A 1042 31.54 19.11 29.85
C VAL A 1042 30.31 19.16 28.96
N TYR A 1043 29.26 18.44 29.34
CA TYR A 1043 27.96 18.51 28.64
C TYR A 1043 26.98 19.35 29.45
N ILE A 1044 26.25 20.23 28.76
CA ILE A 1044 25.19 21.06 29.31
C ILE A 1044 23.88 20.63 28.65
N THR A 1045 22.88 20.37 29.48
CA THR A 1045 21.52 20.04 29.04
C THR A 1045 20.55 21.09 29.55
N SER A 1046 19.39 21.18 28.89
CA SER A 1046 18.29 22.03 29.32
C SER A 1046 16.98 21.32 29.12
N SER A 1047 16.08 21.48 30.07
CA SER A 1047 14.78 20.82 30.12
C SER A 1047 13.67 21.86 30.28
N GLY A 1048 12.63 21.74 29.48
CA GLY A 1048 11.42 22.55 29.58
C GLY A 1048 10.34 21.79 30.35
N HIS A 1049 9.57 22.49 31.17
CA HIS A 1049 8.48 21.90 31.94
C HIS A 1049 7.14 22.33 31.34
N GLN A 1050 6.21 21.38 31.19
CA GLN A 1050 4.88 21.58 30.61
C GLN A 1050 3.78 21.07 31.55
N ALA A 1051 2.58 21.62 31.36
CA ALA A 1051 1.39 21.27 32.12
C ALA A 1051 1.13 19.75 32.17
N GLY A 1052 0.81 19.24 33.36
CA GLY A 1052 0.66 17.80 33.62
C GLY A 1052 1.95 17.09 34.04
N ASN A 1053 2.97 17.83 34.51
CA ASN A 1053 4.29 17.33 34.93
C ASN A 1053 5.10 16.67 33.80
N LEU A 1054 4.86 17.07 32.54
CA LEU A 1054 5.66 16.60 31.42
C LEU A 1054 6.96 17.43 31.35
N THR A 1055 8.11 16.76 31.42
CA THR A 1055 9.42 17.40 31.24
C THR A 1055 10.01 16.96 29.91
N ILE A 1056 10.51 17.93 29.14
CA ILE A 1056 10.97 17.72 27.77
C ILE A 1056 12.41 18.21 27.61
N PRO A 1057 13.27 17.53 26.83
CA PRO A 1057 14.58 18.07 26.52
C PRO A 1057 14.43 19.23 25.52
N LEU A 1058 15.11 20.35 25.78
CA LEU A 1058 15.14 21.48 24.85
C LEU A 1058 16.28 21.28 23.85
N ARG A 1059 15.99 20.46 22.84
CA ARG A 1059 16.78 20.15 21.65
C ARG A 1059 15.84 19.66 20.54
N TYR A 1060 16.38 19.24 19.38
CA TYR A 1060 15.59 18.58 18.33
C TYR A 1060 14.59 17.55 18.90
N PRO A 1061 13.31 17.55 18.48
CA PRO A 1061 12.71 18.39 17.43
C PRO A 1061 12.10 19.72 17.92
N ALA A 1062 12.31 20.14 19.17
CA ALA A 1062 11.92 21.48 19.61
C ALA A 1062 12.89 22.54 19.06
N THR A 1063 12.37 23.71 18.65
CA THR A 1063 13.23 24.85 18.30
C THR A 1063 13.61 25.60 19.57
N VAL A 1064 14.92 25.80 19.73
CA VAL A 1064 15.53 26.39 20.92
C VAL A 1064 16.48 27.48 20.47
N LYS A 1065 16.72 28.47 21.33
CA LYS A 1065 17.67 29.55 21.07
C LYS A 1065 18.67 29.64 22.20
N TRP A 1066 19.87 29.16 21.92
CA TRP A 1066 21.02 29.31 22.80
C TRP A 1066 21.83 30.56 22.43
N SER A 1067 22.18 31.32 23.46
CA SER A 1067 23.04 32.50 23.35
C SER A 1067 23.92 32.62 24.59
N GLY A 1068 24.93 33.48 24.56
CA GLY A 1068 25.78 33.73 25.71
C GLY A 1068 26.40 35.13 25.73
N ASN A 1069 27.10 35.44 26.81
CA ASN A 1069 27.84 36.70 26.96
C ASN A 1069 29.09 36.75 26.05
N GLU A 1070 29.79 37.89 26.02
CA GLU A 1070 30.95 38.10 25.14
C GLU A 1070 32.12 37.11 25.35
N ASN A 1071 32.09 36.33 26.43
CA ASN A 1071 33.12 35.38 26.82
C ASN A 1071 32.91 33.96 26.24
N VAL A 1072 31.73 33.62 25.70
CA VAL A 1072 31.46 32.29 25.12
C VAL A 1072 31.01 32.39 23.67
N PHE A 1073 31.59 31.57 22.81
CA PHE A 1073 31.08 31.37 21.45
C PHE A 1073 30.01 30.28 21.48
N VAL A 1074 28.83 30.56 20.91
CA VAL A 1074 27.74 29.58 20.77
C VAL A 1074 27.55 29.26 19.28
N GLY A 1075 27.74 28.01 18.89
CA GLY A 1075 27.55 27.56 17.51
C GLY A 1075 28.05 26.14 17.25
N SER A 1076 27.51 25.49 16.21
CA SER A 1076 27.72 24.07 15.91
C SER A 1076 28.53 23.81 14.64
N ASP A 1077 28.89 24.85 13.87
CA ASP A 1077 29.73 24.68 12.69
C ASP A 1077 31.20 24.52 13.14
N GLN A 1078 31.77 23.35 12.85
CA GLN A 1078 33.13 22.99 13.26
C GLN A 1078 34.19 24.03 12.86
N LYS A 1079 34.03 24.64 11.68
CA LYS A 1079 34.97 25.64 11.15
C LYS A 1079 34.79 27.00 11.84
N GLN A 1080 33.57 27.37 12.24
CA GLN A 1080 33.33 28.52 13.10
C GLN A 1080 33.86 28.29 14.52
N LEU A 1081 33.69 27.10 15.08
CA LEU A 1081 34.27 26.70 16.37
C LEU A 1081 35.80 26.80 16.35
N GLU A 1082 36.47 26.22 15.34
CA GLU A 1082 37.91 26.34 15.14
C GLU A 1082 38.37 27.81 14.97
N GLN A 1083 37.61 28.63 14.24
CA GLN A 1083 37.90 30.07 14.09
C GLN A 1083 37.69 30.85 15.38
N ALA A 1084 36.68 30.50 16.17
CA ALA A 1084 36.41 31.10 17.48
C ALA A 1084 37.53 30.77 18.46
N GLU A 1085 37.98 29.51 18.51
CA GLU A 1085 39.13 29.06 19.31
C GLU A 1085 40.40 29.80 18.92
N ALA A 1086 40.72 29.82 17.61
CA ALA A 1086 41.89 30.51 17.08
C ALA A 1086 41.86 32.05 17.26
N SER A 1087 40.69 32.64 17.53
CA SER A 1087 40.56 34.08 17.76
C SER A 1087 41.10 34.54 19.11
N GLY A 1088 41.18 33.64 20.10
CA GLY A 1088 41.57 33.96 21.48
C GLY A 1088 40.64 34.94 22.21
N LYS A 1089 39.43 35.21 21.68
CA LYS A 1089 38.45 36.14 22.27
C LYS A 1089 37.56 35.50 23.32
N PHE A 1090 37.29 34.20 23.17
CA PHE A 1090 36.36 33.45 24.00
C PHE A 1090 37.14 32.59 25.00
N VAL A 1091 36.54 32.36 26.16
CA VAL A 1091 37.06 31.47 27.21
C VAL A 1091 36.37 30.11 27.21
N ALA A 1092 35.24 29.98 26.50
CA ALA A 1092 34.64 28.70 26.14
C ALA A 1092 33.99 28.72 24.75
N LEU A 1093 33.78 27.52 24.21
CA LEU A 1093 32.99 27.23 23.03
C LEU A 1093 31.84 26.31 23.46
N PHE A 1094 30.62 26.63 23.05
CA PHE A 1094 29.42 25.83 23.32
C PHE A 1094 28.73 25.43 22.02
N ASP A 1095 28.58 24.13 21.79
CA ASP A 1095 27.79 23.58 20.70
C ASP A 1095 26.36 23.26 21.20
N PRO A 1096 25.33 24.02 20.77
CA PRO A 1096 23.95 23.80 21.19
C PRO A 1096 23.28 22.55 20.60
N ILE A 1097 23.89 21.87 19.61
CA ILE A 1097 23.34 20.63 19.04
C ILE A 1097 23.79 19.41 19.87
N THR A 1098 25.07 19.35 20.24
CA THR A 1098 25.62 18.25 21.07
C THR A 1098 25.51 18.50 22.56
N GLY A 1099 25.32 19.76 22.98
CA GLY A 1099 25.44 20.20 24.36
C GLY A 1099 26.89 20.30 24.85
N GLU A 1100 27.90 20.16 23.97
CA GLU A 1100 29.31 20.18 24.36
C GLU A 1100 29.77 21.61 24.70
N LEU A 1101 30.25 21.80 25.94
CA LEU A 1101 30.99 22.99 26.36
C LEU A 1101 32.48 22.65 26.51
N LYS A 1102 33.31 23.21 25.62
CA LYS A 1102 34.77 23.15 25.70
C LYS A 1102 35.33 24.41 26.35
N ALA A 1103 35.94 24.26 27.52
CA ALA A 1103 36.62 25.34 28.24
C ALA A 1103 38.03 25.58 27.68
N ILE A 1104 38.30 26.79 27.17
CA ILE A 1104 39.56 27.15 26.49
C ILE A 1104 40.36 28.28 27.18
N GLY A 1105 39.81 28.92 28.21
CA GLY A 1105 40.53 29.89 29.05
C GLY A 1105 39.83 30.18 30.38
N GLN A 1106 40.53 30.85 31.29
CA GLN A 1106 39.97 31.26 32.59
C GLN A 1106 39.01 32.44 32.44
N GLY A 1107 37.87 32.41 33.11
CA GLY A 1107 36.88 33.49 33.06
C GLY A 1107 35.53 33.10 33.63
N SER A 1108 34.49 33.88 33.31
CA SER A 1108 33.10 33.53 33.61
C SER A 1108 32.24 33.72 32.37
N ILE A 1109 31.47 32.68 32.05
CA ILE A 1109 30.53 32.66 30.94
C ILE A 1109 29.11 32.63 31.50
N THR A 1110 28.18 33.19 30.73
CA THR A 1110 26.74 33.03 30.98
C THR A 1110 26.13 32.47 29.72
N LEU A 1111 25.40 31.35 29.83
CA LEU A 1111 24.59 30.80 28.77
C LEU A 1111 23.12 31.08 29.07
N LYS A 1112 22.40 31.51 28.04
CA LYS A 1112 20.95 31.70 28.03
C LYS A 1112 20.33 30.72 27.06
N VAL A 1113 19.32 29.98 27.52
CA VAL A 1113 18.41 29.21 26.68
C VAL A 1113 17.06 29.90 26.63
N GLU A 1114 16.44 29.94 25.46
CA GLU A 1114 15.11 30.52 25.23
C GLU A 1114 14.32 29.63 24.26
N ALA A 1115 13.07 29.33 24.59
CA ALA A 1115 12.16 28.54 23.76
C ALA A 1115 10.72 29.09 23.92
N ASN A 1116 10.07 29.39 22.80
CA ASN A 1116 8.73 29.99 22.74
C ASN A 1116 8.50 31.23 23.67
N GLY A 1117 9.56 32.01 23.92
CA GLY A 1117 9.52 33.19 24.78
C GLY A 1117 9.71 32.94 26.29
N THR A 1118 9.78 31.68 26.72
CA THR A 1118 10.25 31.29 28.06
C THR A 1118 11.78 31.16 28.02
N ALA A 1119 12.49 31.58 29.07
CA ALA A 1119 13.96 31.59 29.08
C ALA A 1119 14.56 31.31 30.46
N ALA A 1120 15.76 30.75 30.47
CA ALA A 1120 16.60 30.55 31.65
C ALA A 1120 18.06 30.93 31.37
N GLU A 1121 18.79 31.31 32.42
CA GLU A 1121 20.20 31.71 32.35
C GLU A 1121 21.04 31.00 33.41
N LYS A 1122 22.24 30.56 33.03
CA LYS A 1122 23.19 29.89 33.93
C LYS A 1122 24.59 30.46 33.73
N THR A 1123 25.19 30.92 34.83
CA THR A 1123 26.58 31.39 34.86
C THR A 1123 27.49 30.26 35.32
N ILE A 1124 28.61 30.08 34.61
CA ILE A 1124 29.62 29.04 34.85
C ILE A 1124 30.97 29.73 35.01
N THR A 1125 31.78 29.28 35.97
CA THR A 1125 33.13 29.81 36.21
C THR A 1125 34.17 28.85 35.65
N ILE A 1126 35.11 29.35 34.84
CA ILE A 1126 36.19 28.56 34.26
C ILE A 1126 37.50 28.90 34.97
N GLN A 1127 38.16 27.88 35.53
CA GLN A 1127 39.33 28.00 36.40
C GLN A 1127 40.62 27.42 35.80
#